data_AF-A0A7W0NCJ6-F1
#
_entry.id   AF-A0A7W0NCJ6-F1
#
_cell.length_a   1.000
_cell.length_b   1.000
_cell.length_c   1.000
_cell.angle_alpha   90.00
_cell.angle_beta   90.00
_cell.angle_gamma   90.00
#
_symmetry.space_group_name_H-M   'P 1'
#
loop_
_entity.id
_entity.type
_entity.pdbx_description
1 polymer ?
#
loop_
_entity_poly.entity_id
_entity_poly.type
_entity_poly.pdbx_seq_one_letter_code
_entity_poly.pdbx_strand_id
1 'polypeptide(L)'
;MRFSADGINYTDPITVGQALSDAGPDDRDGRAFGELVFTEAASFIKYRPLDVDGNPTQLSGLAFTYIDATGGPTIDEVFAAAVAPSIDRPPIISRAQWGAGLAYGGTDQAPNRWPPSYRTVEHVIIHHTATPNFQSPLVAMRSIHYYHAITRGWGDIGYNYLVDHLGNVYEGRYGGENVIAGHAFQYSRGSAGIGTIGTFSFNSATADAQAALIWITAWAGRSLNPLGSKAFWERSNLPTICGHRDVNETSCPGDVLYGDLRSIRLAVADLLGDGTSPGTPAEFTPGTVVTVTVQNGNLRSAPGTGASIVAQMALGTMLTIQGGPTASGGLNWFQVSGSVGTGWAASIIFQRSSNAPSPSPAGKFAIGDRVQVATDALNLRSSASTTSAVIVAMPDGTQGSVIDGPRNDGGYSWYRLETALGTGWAVDSFLVDSGTAPEPGPSPTTGKFQIGDVVSVSTDALNLRSSAGTGGAVVATMPNGTSGAVIGGPQAANGYTWYQLRTGLGTGWAADSFLSPGATNTPPPTSAKFEIGDRVSVSTDALNLRSNAGTSAGIVAVLVTGQSGDVLNGPQSADGYAWYQLRTTSGTGWAADVFLNLAGGTSNGGGIAIGNEVEVVNGTLNLRSGPGTAFSVVTTLADGTILTVLDGPTSNGGYSWYQVSSSQSGTGWCAGTFLAAID
;
A
#
# COMPACT_ATOMS: atom_id res chain seq x y z
N MET A 1 -48.37 -11.34 2.03
CA MET A 1 -49.04 -11.00 0.76
C MET A 1 -48.36 -11.76 -0.38
N ARG A 2 -49.06 -12.03 -1.48
CA ARG A 2 -48.56 -12.59 -2.74
C ARG A 2 -49.13 -11.78 -3.89
N PHE A 3 -48.35 -11.58 -4.95
CA PHE A 3 -48.71 -10.70 -6.08
C PHE A 3 -48.77 -11.50 -7.38
N SER A 4 -49.56 -11.04 -8.35
CA SER A 4 -49.71 -11.71 -9.64
C SER A 4 -50.11 -10.71 -10.74
N ALA A 5 -49.56 -10.91 -11.94
CA ALA A 5 -49.93 -10.16 -13.14
C ALA A 5 -51.23 -10.70 -13.78
N ASP A 6 -51.39 -12.02 -13.80
CA ASP A 6 -52.43 -12.75 -14.54
C ASP A 6 -53.57 -13.31 -13.66
N GLY A 7 -53.43 -13.22 -12.33
CA GLY A 7 -54.37 -13.75 -11.36
C GLY A 7 -54.25 -15.26 -11.12
N ILE A 8 -53.31 -15.94 -11.79
CA ILE A 8 -53.07 -17.38 -11.75
C ILE A 8 -51.74 -17.68 -11.06
N ASN A 9 -50.65 -17.09 -11.57
CA ASN A 9 -49.29 -17.31 -11.12
C ASN A 9 -48.92 -16.25 -10.07
N TYR A 10 -48.66 -16.68 -8.83
CA TYR A 10 -48.39 -15.78 -7.70
C TYR A 10 -46.94 -15.88 -7.21
N THR A 11 -46.29 -14.72 -7.00
CA THR A 11 -45.01 -14.62 -6.29
C THR A 11 -45.04 -15.35 -4.96
N ASP A 12 -43.89 -15.72 -4.40
CA ASP A 12 -43.85 -16.26 -3.04
C ASP A 12 -44.40 -15.27 -1.99
N PRO A 13 -44.90 -15.79 -0.85
CA PRO A 13 -45.50 -14.96 0.19
C PRO A 13 -44.45 -14.14 0.94
N ILE A 14 -44.59 -12.82 0.90
CA ILE A 14 -43.86 -11.91 1.79
C ILE A 14 -44.68 -11.61 3.05
N THR A 15 -44.03 -11.33 4.17
CA THR A 15 -44.67 -10.78 5.37
C THR A 15 -44.55 -9.26 5.34
N VAL A 16 -45.64 -8.55 5.65
CA VAL A 16 -45.67 -7.08 5.75
C VAL A 16 -46.21 -6.76 7.14
N GLY A 17 -45.35 -6.23 8.00
CA GLY A 17 -45.72 -5.75 9.34
C GLY A 17 -46.15 -4.28 9.33
N GLN A 18 -46.38 -3.73 10.52
CA GLN A 18 -46.50 -2.28 10.70
C GLN A 18 -45.17 -1.59 10.35
N ALA A 19 -45.24 -0.44 9.68
CA ALA A 19 -44.09 0.39 9.40
C ALA A 19 -43.61 1.05 10.70
N LEU A 20 -42.39 0.70 11.11
CA LEU A 20 -41.71 1.24 12.30
C LEU A 20 -40.37 1.92 11.94
N SER A 21 -39.97 1.85 10.67
CA SER A 21 -38.77 2.48 10.11
C SER A 21 -38.81 4.01 10.19
N ASP A 22 -39.98 4.61 10.03
CA ASP A 22 -40.17 6.05 9.80
C ASP A 22 -41.11 6.68 10.84
N ALA A 23 -40.58 7.60 11.65
CA ALA A 23 -41.30 8.28 12.73
C ALA A 23 -41.52 9.77 12.39
N GLY A 24 -42.48 10.06 11.51
CA GLY A 24 -42.84 11.42 11.12
C GLY A 24 -43.92 12.04 12.00
N PRO A 25 -44.70 13.02 11.48
CA PRO A 25 -45.92 13.47 12.13
C PRO A 25 -46.98 12.37 12.18
N ASP A 26 -48.03 12.61 12.97
CA ASP A 26 -49.14 11.66 13.16
C ASP A 26 -49.74 11.22 11.81
N ASP A 27 -49.89 9.90 11.64
CA ASP A 27 -50.43 9.32 10.42
C ASP A 27 -51.92 9.62 10.26
N ARG A 28 -52.33 9.88 9.02
CA ARG A 28 -53.72 10.24 8.67
C ARG A 28 -54.71 9.19 9.14
N ASP A 29 -55.81 9.68 9.73
CA ASP A 29 -56.95 8.91 10.23
C ASP A 29 -56.61 7.86 11.30
N GLY A 30 -55.44 7.96 11.96
CA GLY A 30 -55.04 7.06 13.06
C GLY A 30 -54.86 5.60 12.64
N ARG A 31 -54.61 5.34 11.35
CA ARG A 31 -54.41 3.98 10.81
C ARG A 31 -52.97 3.53 11.02
N ALA A 32 -52.78 2.23 11.24
CA ALA A 32 -51.48 1.61 11.06
C ALA A 32 -51.18 1.44 9.56
N PHE A 33 -49.96 1.78 9.15
CA PHE A 33 -49.45 1.60 7.79
C PHE A 33 -48.42 0.47 7.77
N GLY A 34 -48.26 -0.20 6.63
CA GLY A 34 -47.22 -1.19 6.41
C GLY A 34 -46.09 -0.66 5.53
N GLU A 35 -44.92 -1.28 5.61
CA GLU A 35 -43.74 -0.90 4.82
C GLU A 35 -44.00 -0.95 3.30
N LEU A 36 -43.24 -0.15 2.54
CA LEU A 36 -43.36 -0.10 1.08
C LEU A 36 -42.98 -1.43 0.42
N VAL A 37 -43.94 -2.04 -0.29
CA VAL A 37 -43.70 -3.24 -1.09
C VAL A 37 -43.52 -2.86 -2.56
N PHE A 38 -42.36 -3.21 -3.11
CA PHE A 38 -42.08 -3.11 -4.54
C PHE A 38 -42.36 -4.46 -5.21
N THR A 39 -43.03 -4.43 -6.35
CA THR A 39 -43.33 -5.61 -7.17
C THR A 39 -43.06 -5.30 -8.63
N GLU A 40 -42.89 -6.32 -9.46
CA GLU A 40 -43.11 -6.19 -10.90
C GLU A 40 -44.59 -5.91 -11.20
N ALA A 41 -44.97 -5.75 -12.46
CA ALA A 41 -46.34 -5.43 -12.88
C ALA A 41 -47.36 -6.45 -12.29
N ALA A 42 -48.12 -6.01 -11.30
CA ALA A 42 -49.08 -6.84 -10.57
C ALA A 42 -50.47 -6.21 -10.57
N SER A 43 -51.46 -6.99 -11.02
CA SER A 43 -52.87 -6.58 -11.07
C SER A 43 -53.71 -7.26 -9.99
N PHE A 44 -53.16 -8.29 -9.32
CA PHE A 44 -53.86 -9.10 -8.34
C PHE A 44 -53.01 -9.29 -7.07
N ILE A 45 -53.66 -9.18 -5.91
CA ILE A 45 -53.06 -9.38 -4.59
C ILE A 45 -53.82 -10.49 -3.85
N LYS A 46 -53.10 -11.47 -3.30
CA LYS A 46 -53.61 -12.37 -2.27
C LYS A 46 -52.97 -12.03 -0.93
N TYR A 47 -53.79 -11.92 0.11
CA TYR A 47 -53.32 -11.67 1.48
C TYR A 47 -53.92 -12.68 2.46
N ARG A 48 -53.30 -12.78 3.62
CA ARG A 48 -53.74 -13.56 4.78
C ARG A 48 -53.21 -12.81 6.00
N PRO A 49 -54.07 -12.24 6.86
CA PRO A 49 -53.62 -11.60 8.08
C PRO A 49 -53.08 -12.64 9.05
N LEU A 50 -52.02 -12.27 9.79
CA LEU A 50 -51.42 -13.08 10.84
C LEU A 50 -51.34 -12.24 12.13
N ASP A 51 -51.39 -12.88 13.29
CA ASP A 51 -51.05 -12.26 14.58
C ASP A 51 -49.53 -12.25 14.81
N VAL A 52 -49.11 -11.78 15.99
CA VAL A 52 -47.69 -11.65 16.37
C VAL A 52 -46.97 -13.00 16.48
N ASP A 53 -47.71 -14.09 16.71
CA ASP A 53 -47.21 -15.46 16.80
C ASP A 53 -47.27 -16.19 15.43
N GLY A 54 -47.77 -15.51 14.39
CA GLY A 54 -47.87 -16.04 13.03
C GLY A 54 -49.14 -16.85 12.74
N ASN A 55 -50.14 -16.86 13.64
CA ASN A 55 -51.40 -17.57 13.43
C ASN A 55 -52.37 -16.74 12.57
N PRO A 56 -53.23 -17.37 11.73
CA PRO A 56 -54.23 -16.65 10.94
C PRO A 56 -55.21 -15.83 11.81
N THR A 57 -55.39 -14.56 11.46
CA THR A 57 -56.30 -13.64 12.17
C THR A 57 -57.20 -12.86 11.20
N GLN A 58 -58.06 -11.98 11.74
CA GLN A 58 -58.94 -11.08 10.98
C GLN A 58 -58.53 -9.63 11.20
N LEU A 59 -58.63 -8.80 10.15
CA LEU A 59 -58.44 -7.35 10.24
C LEU A 59 -59.80 -6.66 10.28
N SER A 60 -59.94 -5.65 11.15
CA SER A 60 -61.14 -4.80 11.24
C SER A 60 -61.32 -3.90 10.01
N GLY A 61 -60.23 -3.62 9.28
CA GLY A 61 -60.23 -2.93 8.00
C GLY A 61 -58.89 -3.12 7.28
N LEU A 62 -58.92 -3.06 5.95
CA LEU A 62 -57.74 -3.17 5.11
C LEU A 62 -57.92 -2.29 3.87
N ALA A 63 -56.88 -1.53 3.51
CA ALA A 63 -56.84 -0.73 2.30
C ALA A 63 -55.47 -0.93 1.62
N PHE A 64 -55.47 -1.01 0.29
CA PHE A 64 -54.26 -1.05 -0.52
C PHE A 64 -54.10 0.29 -1.24
N THR A 65 -52.89 0.84 -1.22
CA THR A 65 -52.53 2.01 -2.05
C THR A 65 -51.57 1.54 -3.12
N TYR A 66 -51.97 1.72 -4.38
CA TYR A 66 -51.14 1.41 -5.54
C TYR A 66 -50.38 2.66 -5.95
N ILE A 67 -49.08 2.52 -6.20
CA ILE A 67 -48.19 3.64 -6.53
C ILE A 67 -47.47 3.28 -7.84
N ASP A 68 -47.77 4.02 -8.91
CA ASP A 68 -46.94 4.01 -10.10
C ASP A 68 -45.93 5.16 -10.02
N ALA A 69 -44.68 4.81 -9.69
CA ALA A 69 -43.55 5.71 -9.64
C ALA A 69 -42.63 5.60 -10.88
N THR A 70 -43.03 4.82 -11.89
CA THR A 70 -42.23 4.57 -13.11
C THR A 70 -42.26 5.75 -14.06
N GLY A 71 -43.40 6.45 -14.17
CA GLY A 71 -43.50 7.71 -14.89
C GLY A 71 -42.60 8.79 -14.29
N GLY A 72 -41.89 9.51 -15.17
CA GLY A 72 -41.01 10.62 -14.81
C GLY A 72 -39.58 10.46 -15.34
N PRO A 73 -38.66 11.36 -14.94
CA PRO A 73 -37.26 11.26 -15.31
C PRO A 73 -36.63 9.93 -14.87
N THR A 74 -35.68 9.49 -15.68
CA THR A 74 -34.79 8.34 -15.48
C THR A 74 -33.46 8.79 -14.89
N ILE A 75 -32.70 7.87 -14.29
CA ILE A 75 -31.46 8.23 -13.61
C ILE A 75 -30.40 8.76 -14.59
N ASP A 76 -30.38 8.26 -15.82
CA ASP A 76 -29.44 8.68 -16.87
C ASP A 76 -29.67 10.14 -17.32
N GLU A 77 -30.90 10.65 -17.21
CA GLU A 77 -31.24 12.04 -17.58
C GLU A 77 -30.84 13.07 -16.52
N VAL A 78 -30.63 12.65 -15.27
CA VAL A 78 -30.36 13.54 -14.12
C VAL A 78 -29.15 13.14 -13.29
N PHE A 79 -28.33 12.22 -13.82
CA PHE A 79 -27.20 11.62 -13.12
C PHE A 79 -26.24 12.70 -12.58
N ALA A 80 -26.06 12.71 -11.27
CA ALA A 80 -25.25 13.69 -10.55
C ALA A 80 -24.56 13.04 -9.36
N ALA A 81 -23.94 11.88 -9.59
CA ALA A 81 -23.31 11.11 -8.52
C ALA A 81 -22.25 11.95 -7.79
N ALA A 82 -22.33 11.95 -6.47
CA ALA A 82 -21.46 12.66 -5.57
C ALA A 82 -20.14 11.88 -5.41
N VAL A 83 -19.35 11.81 -6.49
CA VAL A 83 -18.19 10.91 -6.58
C VAL A 83 -17.07 11.24 -5.58
N ALA A 84 -16.96 12.47 -5.07
CA ALA A 84 -15.84 12.89 -4.23
C ALA A 84 -16.26 13.89 -3.13
N PRO A 85 -16.50 13.41 -1.88
CA PRO A 85 -16.73 14.26 -0.72
C PRO A 85 -15.82 15.50 -0.63
N SER A 86 -16.42 16.65 -0.29
CA SER A 86 -15.72 17.92 -0.02
C SER A 86 -16.48 18.73 1.04
N ILE A 87 -15.90 19.85 1.48
CA ILE A 87 -16.60 20.82 2.36
C ILE A 87 -17.70 21.61 1.62
N ASP A 88 -17.60 21.71 0.29
CA ASP A 88 -18.60 22.37 -0.54
C ASP A 88 -19.93 21.63 -0.55
N ARG A 89 -21.00 22.31 -0.98
CA ARG A 89 -22.31 21.68 -1.14
C ARG A 89 -22.23 20.53 -2.15
N PRO A 90 -22.66 19.29 -1.81
CA PRO A 90 -22.68 18.20 -2.78
C PRO A 90 -23.58 18.51 -3.99
N PRO A 91 -23.35 17.85 -5.15
CA PRO A 91 -24.35 17.76 -6.19
C PRO A 91 -25.64 17.18 -5.60
N ILE A 92 -26.71 17.96 -5.57
CA ILE A 92 -28.01 17.55 -5.07
C ILE A 92 -28.99 17.55 -6.24
N ILE A 93 -29.54 16.37 -6.55
CA ILE A 93 -30.65 16.21 -7.48
C ILE A 93 -31.89 16.86 -6.85
N SER A 94 -32.31 17.98 -7.41
CA SER A 94 -33.43 18.79 -6.91
C SER A 94 -34.78 18.09 -7.07
N ARG A 95 -35.78 18.56 -6.33
CA ARG A 95 -37.17 18.08 -6.40
C ARG A 95 -37.76 18.09 -7.81
N ALA A 96 -37.39 19.07 -8.64
CA ALA A 96 -37.79 19.12 -10.05
C ALA A 96 -37.14 17.98 -10.86
N GLN A 97 -35.85 17.72 -10.65
CA GLN A 97 -35.09 16.70 -11.40
C GLN A 97 -35.54 15.27 -11.08
N TRP A 98 -35.78 14.92 -9.81
CA TRP A 98 -36.27 13.57 -9.48
C TRP A 98 -37.77 13.36 -9.74
N GLY A 99 -38.50 14.43 -10.08
CA GLY A 99 -39.91 14.37 -10.48
C GLY A 99 -40.90 14.46 -9.32
N ALA A 100 -40.61 15.25 -8.28
CA ALA A 100 -41.45 15.38 -7.09
C ALA A 100 -42.92 15.72 -7.40
N GLY A 101 -43.16 16.60 -8.37
CA GLY A 101 -44.51 17.03 -8.75
C GLY A 101 -45.39 15.93 -9.34
N LEU A 102 -44.82 14.81 -9.77
CA LEU A 102 -45.58 13.68 -10.33
C LEU A 102 -46.48 13.01 -9.27
N ALA A 103 -46.10 13.09 -7.98
CA ALA A 103 -46.93 12.61 -6.87
C ALA A 103 -48.27 13.36 -6.73
N TYR A 104 -48.39 14.57 -7.32
CA TYR A 104 -49.57 15.43 -7.24
C TYR A 104 -50.01 15.94 -8.62
N GLY A 105 -49.90 15.10 -9.65
CA GLY A 105 -50.42 15.41 -11.00
C GLY A 105 -49.68 16.53 -11.74
N GLY A 106 -48.40 16.74 -11.45
CA GLY A 106 -47.52 17.68 -12.16
C GLY A 106 -47.15 18.95 -11.38
N THR A 107 -47.62 19.12 -10.14
CA THR A 107 -47.23 20.25 -9.27
C THR A 107 -46.51 19.74 -8.03
N ASP A 108 -45.44 20.38 -7.58
CA ASP A 108 -44.77 20.01 -6.32
C ASP A 108 -45.37 20.76 -5.11
N GLN A 109 -46.69 20.69 -4.97
CA GLN A 109 -47.46 21.36 -3.92
C GLN A 109 -48.52 20.40 -3.40
N ALA A 110 -48.18 19.65 -2.34
CA ALA A 110 -49.10 18.66 -1.80
C ALA A 110 -50.35 19.33 -1.21
N PRO A 111 -51.57 18.83 -1.49
CA PRO A 111 -52.73 19.20 -0.70
C PRO A 111 -52.46 18.79 0.77
N ASN A 112 -52.61 19.74 1.69
CA ASN A 112 -52.26 19.62 3.11
C ASN A 112 -50.75 19.50 3.42
N ARG A 113 -49.85 19.97 2.53
CA ARG A 113 -48.44 20.21 2.92
C ARG A 113 -48.39 21.14 4.13
N TRP A 114 -47.93 20.63 5.27
CA TRP A 114 -47.57 21.45 6.42
C TRP A 114 -46.54 22.53 6.01
N PRO A 115 -46.73 23.81 6.38
CA PRO A 115 -45.83 24.89 5.98
C PRO A 115 -44.37 24.60 6.41
N PRO A 116 -43.37 24.93 5.56
CA PRO A 116 -41.97 24.89 5.98
C PRO A 116 -41.74 25.73 7.22
N SER A 117 -41.10 25.14 8.21
CA SER A 117 -40.60 25.82 9.41
C SER A 117 -39.12 25.47 9.57
N TYR A 118 -38.36 26.33 10.23
CA TYR A 118 -36.90 26.25 10.22
C TYR A 118 -36.35 26.21 11.64
N ARG A 119 -35.31 25.40 11.85
CA ARG A 119 -34.49 25.41 13.06
C ARG A 119 -33.06 25.01 12.69
N THR A 120 -32.08 25.73 13.22
CA THR A 120 -30.66 25.40 13.06
C THR A 120 -30.42 23.93 13.34
N VAL A 121 -29.72 23.25 12.44
CA VAL A 121 -29.32 21.86 12.62
C VAL A 121 -28.36 21.76 13.81
N GLU A 122 -28.76 21.00 14.82
CA GLU A 122 -27.99 20.69 16.02
C GLU A 122 -27.43 19.26 16.02
N HIS A 123 -28.07 18.39 15.23
CA HIS A 123 -27.79 16.97 15.07
C HIS A 123 -28.07 16.51 13.63
N VAL A 124 -27.37 15.49 13.14
CA VAL A 124 -27.72 14.75 11.92
C VAL A 124 -28.18 13.35 12.31
N ILE A 125 -29.33 12.93 11.80
CA ILE A 125 -29.89 11.60 12.07
C ILE A 125 -29.84 10.80 10.78
N ILE A 126 -29.16 9.65 10.83
CA ILE A 126 -28.99 8.73 9.71
C ILE A 126 -30.10 7.68 9.75
N HIS A 127 -30.75 7.51 8.60
CA HIS A 127 -31.88 6.60 8.37
C HIS A 127 -31.54 5.61 7.25
N HIS A 128 -32.27 4.50 7.22
CA HIS A 128 -32.55 3.76 6.00
C HIS A 128 -34.00 3.99 5.58
N THR A 129 -34.37 3.63 4.36
CA THR A 129 -35.75 3.81 3.85
C THR A 129 -36.60 2.54 3.91
N ALA A 130 -36.05 1.42 4.40
CA ALA A 130 -36.68 0.10 4.39
C ALA A 130 -37.14 -0.39 3.00
N THR A 131 -36.57 0.17 1.92
CA THR A 131 -36.87 -0.22 0.52
C THR A 131 -35.83 -1.22 -0.01
N PRO A 132 -36.00 -1.80 -1.23
CA PRO A 132 -34.99 -2.65 -1.85
C PRO A 132 -33.72 -1.87 -2.26
N ASN A 133 -32.55 -2.44 -1.99
CA ASN A 133 -31.25 -1.75 -2.13
C ASN A 133 -30.89 -1.35 -3.57
N PHE A 134 -31.35 -2.11 -4.57
CA PHE A 134 -31.01 -1.92 -5.98
C PHE A 134 -32.23 -1.53 -6.84
N GLN A 135 -33.29 -1.02 -6.22
CA GLN A 135 -34.39 -0.41 -6.96
C GLN A 135 -33.89 0.83 -7.72
N SER A 136 -34.44 1.10 -8.91
CA SER A 136 -34.18 2.35 -9.64
C SER A 136 -34.35 3.56 -8.70
N PRO A 137 -33.31 4.38 -8.46
CA PRO A 137 -33.33 5.38 -7.39
C PRO A 137 -34.48 6.37 -7.49
N LEU A 138 -34.82 6.81 -8.70
CA LEU A 138 -35.90 7.76 -8.92
C LEU A 138 -37.29 7.14 -8.70
N VAL A 139 -37.45 5.85 -8.99
CA VAL A 139 -38.67 5.11 -8.66
C VAL A 139 -38.79 4.96 -7.15
N ALA A 140 -37.70 4.63 -6.45
CA ALA A 140 -37.68 4.58 -4.98
C ALA A 140 -38.03 5.94 -4.36
N MET A 141 -37.36 7.03 -4.80
CA MET A 141 -37.62 8.41 -4.38
C MET A 141 -39.10 8.81 -4.54
N ARG A 142 -39.68 8.57 -5.73
CA ARG A 142 -41.08 8.91 -6.01
C ARG A 142 -42.05 8.04 -5.21
N SER A 143 -41.77 6.75 -5.02
CA SER A 143 -42.57 5.87 -4.15
C SER A 143 -42.57 6.31 -2.69
N ILE A 144 -41.39 6.64 -2.13
CA ILE A 144 -41.24 7.13 -0.75
C ILE A 144 -41.98 8.46 -0.59
N HIS A 145 -41.81 9.40 -1.53
CA HIS A 145 -42.50 10.69 -1.51
C HIS A 145 -44.03 10.54 -1.53
N TYR A 146 -44.58 9.72 -2.43
CA TYR A 146 -46.03 9.48 -2.49
C TYR A 146 -46.52 8.78 -1.22
N TYR A 147 -45.78 7.80 -0.72
CA TYR A 147 -46.11 7.07 0.51
C TYR A 147 -46.19 7.98 1.73
N HIS A 148 -45.15 8.77 2.00
CA HIS A 148 -45.16 9.73 3.11
C HIS A 148 -46.24 10.80 2.92
N ALA A 149 -46.30 11.43 1.75
CA ALA A 149 -47.12 12.62 1.58
C ALA A 149 -48.63 12.33 1.39
N ILE A 150 -48.99 11.29 0.63
CA ILE A 150 -50.37 10.97 0.24
C ILE A 150 -50.93 9.77 1.00
N THR A 151 -50.14 8.70 1.15
CA THR A 151 -50.61 7.48 1.81
C THR A 151 -50.70 7.67 3.32
N ARG A 152 -49.59 8.07 3.97
CA ARG A 152 -49.53 8.42 5.40
C ARG A 152 -50.08 9.83 5.69
N GLY A 153 -50.07 10.72 4.69
CA GLY A 153 -50.71 12.04 4.77
C GLY A 153 -49.84 13.16 5.35
N TRP A 154 -48.51 12.99 5.38
CA TRP A 154 -47.57 13.97 5.94
C TRP A 154 -47.40 15.22 5.05
N GLY A 155 -47.96 15.23 3.84
CA GLY A 155 -47.89 16.35 2.89
C GLY A 155 -46.51 16.63 2.28
N ASP A 156 -45.49 15.81 2.59
CA ASP A 156 -44.19 15.77 1.92
C ASP A 156 -43.41 14.49 2.28
N ILE A 157 -42.23 14.30 1.69
CA ILE A 157 -41.26 13.28 2.09
C ILE A 157 -40.65 13.60 3.48
N GLY A 158 -40.46 12.57 4.30
CA GLY A 158 -40.06 12.72 5.71
C GLY A 158 -38.62 13.17 5.95
N TYR A 159 -37.68 12.86 5.06
CA TYR A 159 -36.26 13.18 5.23
C TYR A 159 -35.88 14.53 4.60
N ASN A 160 -34.82 15.18 5.09
CA ASN A 160 -34.25 16.38 4.49
C ASN A 160 -33.49 16.06 3.19
N TYR A 161 -32.73 14.96 3.21
CA TYR A 161 -31.94 14.48 2.07
C TYR A 161 -32.04 12.96 1.98
N LEU A 162 -31.83 12.42 0.79
CA LEU A 162 -31.71 10.98 0.57
C LEU A 162 -30.47 10.64 -0.25
N VAL A 163 -29.98 9.41 -0.13
CA VAL A 163 -28.78 8.91 -0.83
C VAL A 163 -29.06 7.55 -1.44
N ASP A 164 -28.68 7.32 -2.70
CA ASP A 164 -28.86 6.03 -3.37
C ASP A 164 -27.59 5.16 -3.46
N HIS A 165 -27.75 3.93 -3.95
CA HIS A 165 -26.68 2.96 -4.15
C HIS A 165 -25.66 3.33 -5.24
N LEU A 166 -25.91 4.39 -6.03
CA LEU A 166 -25.00 4.94 -7.05
C LEU A 166 -24.25 6.19 -6.53
N GLY A 167 -24.53 6.63 -5.30
CA GLY A 167 -23.94 7.82 -4.70
C GLY A 167 -24.57 9.13 -5.15
N ASN A 168 -25.79 9.16 -5.67
CA ASN A 168 -26.50 10.43 -5.87
C ASN A 168 -27.09 10.91 -4.54
N VAL A 169 -27.07 12.23 -4.32
CA VAL A 169 -27.77 12.89 -3.21
C VAL A 169 -29.02 13.58 -3.74
N TYR A 170 -30.14 13.41 -3.05
CA TYR A 170 -31.44 13.96 -3.43
C TYR A 170 -31.93 15.01 -2.43
N GLU A 171 -32.55 16.07 -2.95
CA GLU A 171 -33.34 17.01 -2.14
C GLU A 171 -34.61 16.30 -1.66
N GLY A 172 -34.72 16.10 -0.34
CA GLY A 172 -35.93 15.59 0.30
C GLY A 172 -36.94 16.71 0.52
N ARG A 173 -37.36 16.92 1.78
CA ARG A 173 -38.35 17.89 2.25
C ARG A 173 -38.23 19.26 1.57
N TYR A 174 -39.34 19.78 1.03
CA TYR A 174 -39.39 21.12 0.44
C TYR A 174 -39.13 22.21 1.50
N GLY A 175 -38.17 23.09 1.22
CA GLY A 175 -37.81 24.24 2.05
C GLY A 175 -36.31 24.56 2.08
N GLY A 176 -35.45 23.62 1.66
CA GLY A 176 -34.00 23.81 1.64
C GLY A 176 -33.35 23.57 3.00
N GLU A 177 -32.24 24.26 3.28
CA GLU A 177 -31.47 24.06 4.50
C GLU A 177 -32.23 24.43 5.78
N ASN A 178 -31.93 23.73 6.88
CA ASN A 178 -32.55 23.92 8.19
C ASN A 178 -34.08 23.74 8.24
N VAL A 179 -34.72 23.27 7.17
CA VAL A 179 -36.16 22.97 7.19
C VAL A 179 -36.44 21.80 8.13
N ILE A 180 -37.46 21.94 8.98
CA ILE A 180 -37.95 20.86 9.83
C ILE A 180 -38.72 19.88 8.93
N ALA A 181 -38.19 18.66 8.86
CA ALA A 181 -38.81 17.55 8.16
C ALA A 181 -39.53 16.61 9.17
N GLY A 182 -39.87 15.38 8.76
CA GLY A 182 -40.65 14.43 9.55
C GLY A 182 -40.08 13.02 9.45
N HIS A 183 -38.88 12.81 10.01
CA HIS A 183 -38.14 11.54 9.94
C HIS A 183 -38.00 10.87 11.31
N ALA A 184 -37.80 11.67 12.36
CA ALA A 184 -37.73 11.23 13.75
C ALA A 184 -38.72 12.02 14.62
N PHE A 185 -39.67 11.34 15.27
CA PHE A 185 -40.73 11.97 16.04
C PHE A 185 -40.09 12.79 17.16
N GLN A 186 -40.58 14.01 17.40
CA GLN A 186 -39.96 15.11 18.18
C GLN A 186 -38.55 15.57 17.76
N TYR A 187 -37.63 14.64 17.47
CA TYR A 187 -36.22 14.90 17.19
C TYR A 187 -35.93 15.54 15.82
N SER A 188 -36.87 15.48 14.85
CA SER A 188 -36.77 16.22 13.57
C SER A 188 -36.66 17.75 13.76
N ARG A 189 -37.09 18.26 14.92
CA ARG A 189 -37.00 19.69 15.26
C ARG A 189 -35.57 20.05 15.69
N GLY A 190 -34.79 20.56 14.74
CA GLY A 190 -33.38 20.92 14.96
C GLY A 190 -32.41 19.81 14.60
N SER A 191 -32.81 18.86 13.76
CA SER A 191 -31.88 17.93 13.14
C SER A 191 -32.09 17.87 11.63
N ALA A 192 -31.10 17.33 10.92
CA ALA A 192 -31.24 16.95 9.51
C ALA A 192 -31.38 15.43 9.40
N GLY A 193 -32.49 14.95 8.82
CA GLY A 193 -32.71 13.54 8.53
C GLY A 193 -32.17 13.15 7.17
N ILE A 194 -31.29 12.15 7.11
CA ILE A 194 -30.68 11.67 5.86
C ILE A 194 -31.05 10.20 5.63
N GLY A 195 -31.88 9.94 4.62
CA GLY A 195 -32.41 8.61 4.27
C GLY A 195 -31.55 7.87 3.25
N THR A 196 -30.87 6.81 3.67
CA THR A 196 -30.13 5.93 2.76
C THR A 196 -31.11 4.96 2.09
N ILE A 197 -31.27 5.04 0.77
CA ILE A 197 -32.24 4.25 0.01
C ILE A 197 -31.81 2.78 0.05
N GLY A 198 -32.65 1.94 0.65
CA GLY A 198 -32.37 0.52 0.86
C GLY A 198 -32.74 0.04 2.27
N THR A 199 -32.34 -1.20 2.55
CA THR A 199 -32.50 -1.91 3.82
C THR A 199 -31.13 -2.45 4.26
N PHE A 200 -30.62 -1.94 5.38
CA PHE A 200 -29.25 -2.19 5.86
C PHE A 200 -29.18 -2.96 7.19
N SER A 201 -30.16 -3.83 7.45
CA SER A 201 -30.14 -4.73 8.62
C SER A 201 -29.13 -5.87 8.46
N PHE A 202 -28.95 -6.38 7.23
CA PHE A 202 -28.03 -7.48 6.91
C PHE A 202 -27.15 -7.21 5.70
N ASN A 203 -27.55 -6.26 4.84
CA ASN A 203 -26.77 -5.78 3.72
C ASN A 203 -26.07 -4.47 4.11
N SER A 204 -25.02 -4.11 3.41
CA SER A 204 -24.33 -2.83 3.60
C SER A 204 -24.62 -1.86 2.46
N ALA A 205 -24.39 -0.57 2.72
CA ALA A 205 -24.45 0.43 1.67
C ALA A 205 -23.24 0.29 0.73
N THR A 206 -23.41 0.64 -0.55
CA THR A 206 -22.30 0.64 -1.51
C THR A 206 -21.26 1.68 -1.12
N ALA A 207 -20.02 1.54 -1.62
CA ALA A 207 -18.98 2.53 -1.37
C ALA A 207 -19.38 3.94 -1.84
N ASP A 208 -20.14 4.02 -2.93
CA ASP A 208 -20.56 5.28 -3.53
C ASP A 208 -21.75 5.89 -2.74
N ALA A 209 -22.65 5.06 -2.20
CA ALA A 209 -23.65 5.50 -1.21
C ALA A 209 -23.01 6.01 0.08
N GLN A 210 -22.00 5.30 0.63
CA GLN A 210 -21.28 5.74 1.82
C GLN A 210 -20.56 7.08 1.58
N ALA A 211 -19.90 7.25 0.43
CA ALA A 211 -19.25 8.51 0.06
C ALA A 211 -20.26 9.67 0.00
N ALA A 212 -21.38 9.47 -0.72
CA ALA A 212 -22.44 10.47 -0.80
C ALA A 212 -23.04 10.80 0.57
N LEU A 213 -23.31 9.79 1.41
CA LEU A 213 -23.80 9.92 2.78
C LEU A 213 -22.85 10.76 3.65
N ILE A 214 -21.55 10.50 3.58
CA ILE A 214 -20.53 11.28 4.28
C ILE A 214 -20.53 12.75 3.80
N TRP A 215 -20.57 12.98 2.49
CA TRP A 215 -20.58 14.35 1.94
C TRP A 215 -21.83 15.14 2.38
N ILE A 216 -23.03 14.56 2.24
CA ILE A 216 -24.25 15.26 2.66
C ILE A 216 -24.33 15.43 4.19
N THR A 217 -23.81 14.47 4.96
CA THR A 217 -23.71 14.59 6.43
C THR A 217 -22.75 15.70 6.83
N ALA A 218 -21.58 15.78 6.20
CA ALA A 218 -20.61 16.83 6.45
C ALA A 218 -21.16 18.21 6.10
N TRP A 219 -21.77 18.38 4.93
CA TRP A 219 -22.32 19.66 4.53
C TRP A 219 -23.54 20.06 5.40
N ALA A 220 -24.48 19.15 5.70
CA ALA A 220 -25.62 19.46 6.55
C ALA A 220 -25.23 19.68 8.02
N GLY A 221 -24.20 18.98 8.50
CA GLY A 221 -23.66 19.04 9.85
C GLY A 221 -22.45 19.96 10.04
N ARG A 222 -22.09 20.79 9.05
CA ARG A 222 -20.83 21.58 8.98
C ARG A 222 -20.55 22.58 10.10
N SER A 223 -21.45 22.69 11.08
CA SER A 223 -21.29 23.53 12.28
C SER A 223 -21.33 22.72 13.58
N LEU A 224 -21.23 21.39 13.46
CA LEU A 224 -21.21 20.43 14.55
C LEU A 224 -19.85 19.75 14.61
N ASN A 225 -19.30 19.54 15.80
CA ASN A 225 -18.20 18.60 15.99
C ASN A 225 -18.72 17.17 15.68
N PRO A 226 -18.24 16.46 14.64
CA PRO A 226 -18.80 15.16 14.23
C PRO A 226 -18.51 14.01 15.20
N LEU A 227 -17.49 14.18 16.06
CA LEU A 227 -17.12 13.24 17.12
C LEU A 227 -17.77 13.62 18.47
N GLY A 228 -18.44 14.77 18.53
CA GLY A 228 -19.05 15.30 19.73
C GLY A 228 -20.37 14.62 20.11
N SER A 229 -20.80 14.89 21.33
CA SER A 229 -22.14 14.59 21.83
C SER A 229 -22.63 15.75 22.69
N LYS A 230 -23.95 15.97 22.72
CA LYS A 230 -24.60 16.99 23.56
C LYS A 230 -26.03 16.60 23.88
N ALA A 231 -26.65 17.32 24.82
CA ALA A 231 -28.07 17.17 25.10
C ALA A 231 -28.92 17.54 23.88
N PHE A 232 -29.92 16.73 23.56
CA PHE A 232 -30.89 16.97 22.49
C PHE A 232 -32.25 16.38 22.89
N TRP A 233 -33.20 17.27 23.17
CA TRP A 233 -34.49 16.92 23.74
C TRP A 233 -34.32 16.05 25.00
N GLU A 234 -34.92 14.86 25.04
CA GLU A 234 -34.88 13.94 26.19
C GLU A 234 -33.57 13.15 26.30
N ARG A 235 -32.69 13.22 25.28
CA ARG A 235 -31.38 12.54 25.29
C ARG A 235 -30.34 13.49 25.87
N SER A 236 -29.87 13.22 27.08
CA SER A 236 -28.88 14.07 27.78
C SER A 236 -27.49 14.10 27.14
N ASN A 237 -27.13 13.06 26.37
CA ASN A 237 -25.81 12.93 25.74
C ASN A 237 -25.89 12.20 24.39
N LEU A 238 -26.54 12.81 23.39
CA LEU A 238 -26.70 12.23 22.06
C LEU A 238 -25.51 12.62 21.14
N PRO A 239 -24.84 11.66 20.46
CA PRO A 239 -23.84 11.96 19.42
C PRO A 239 -24.40 12.92 18.37
N THR A 240 -23.63 13.93 17.95
CA THR A 240 -24.07 14.94 16.97
C THR A 240 -24.44 14.34 15.61
N ILE A 241 -23.91 13.17 15.26
CA ILE A 241 -24.36 12.32 14.16
C ILE A 241 -24.78 10.98 14.77
N CYS A 242 -26.06 10.64 14.70
CA CYS A 242 -26.65 9.46 15.36
C CYS A 242 -27.52 8.64 14.40
N GLY A 243 -27.89 7.42 14.79
CA GLY A 243 -28.90 6.63 14.10
C GLY A 243 -30.31 6.98 14.58
N HIS A 244 -31.33 6.64 13.80
CA HIS A 244 -32.72 6.85 14.19
C HIS A 244 -33.12 6.08 15.47
N ARG A 245 -32.62 4.84 15.63
CA ARG A 245 -32.78 4.04 16.86
C ARG A 245 -32.21 4.66 18.14
N ASP A 246 -31.31 5.65 18.03
CA ASP A 246 -30.78 6.37 19.21
C ASP A 246 -31.84 7.31 19.83
N VAL A 247 -32.88 7.64 19.07
CA VAL A 247 -33.86 8.66 19.43
C VAL A 247 -35.30 8.13 19.51
N ASN A 248 -35.72 7.23 18.61
CA ASN A 248 -37.05 6.58 18.64
C ASN A 248 -36.94 5.04 18.70
N GLU A 249 -38.03 4.36 19.08
CA GLU A 249 -38.10 2.90 19.09
C GLU A 249 -38.24 2.35 17.67
N THR A 250 -37.11 2.01 17.04
CA THR A 250 -37.05 1.53 15.66
C THR A 250 -35.81 0.66 15.42
N SER A 251 -35.84 -0.14 14.35
CA SER A 251 -34.65 -0.82 13.81
C SER A 251 -33.85 0.07 12.84
N CYS A 252 -34.37 1.21 12.40
CA CYS A 252 -33.68 2.16 11.52
C CYS A 252 -32.38 2.70 12.18
N PRO A 253 -31.22 2.82 11.49
CA PRO A 253 -30.97 2.64 10.05
C PRO A 253 -30.60 1.20 9.63
N GLY A 254 -30.94 0.18 10.42
CA GLY A 254 -30.50 -1.21 10.23
C GLY A 254 -29.12 -1.46 10.85
N ASP A 255 -28.88 -2.70 11.30
CA ASP A 255 -27.74 -3.03 12.15
C ASP A 255 -26.37 -2.79 11.49
N VAL A 256 -26.24 -2.99 10.18
CA VAL A 256 -24.96 -2.78 9.48
C VAL A 256 -24.65 -1.29 9.35
N LEU A 257 -25.58 -0.50 8.81
CA LEU A 257 -25.40 0.95 8.67
C LEU A 257 -25.32 1.66 10.03
N TYR A 258 -25.99 1.12 11.06
CA TYR A 258 -25.83 1.59 12.44
C TYR A 258 -24.41 1.32 12.99
N GLY A 259 -23.82 0.16 12.67
CA GLY A 259 -22.43 -0.16 12.98
C GLY A 259 -21.44 0.80 12.31
N ASP A 260 -21.68 1.15 11.04
CA ASP A 260 -20.83 2.07 10.27
C ASP A 260 -20.85 3.53 10.79
N LEU A 261 -21.79 3.93 11.67
CA LEU A 261 -21.91 5.31 12.16
C LEU A 261 -20.63 5.85 12.82
N ARG A 262 -19.79 5.00 13.42
CA ARG A 262 -18.49 5.43 13.96
C ARG A 262 -17.52 5.83 12.85
N SER A 263 -17.47 5.07 11.76
CA SER A 263 -16.64 5.32 10.59
C SER A 263 -17.14 6.53 9.80
N ILE A 264 -18.46 6.70 9.67
CA ILE A 264 -19.08 7.90 9.08
C ILE A 264 -18.69 9.15 9.90
N ARG A 265 -18.80 9.10 11.23
CA ARG A 265 -18.37 10.21 12.12
C ARG A 265 -16.89 10.58 11.95
N LEU A 266 -16.00 9.59 11.79
CA LEU A 266 -14.57 9.84 11.50
C LEU A 266 -14.39 10.54 10.15
N ALA A 267 -14.96 9.99 9.08
CA ALA A 267 -14.81 10.56 7.75
C ALA A 267 -15.40 11.98 7.63
N VAL A 268 -16.49 12.28 8.35
CA VAL A 268 -17.06 13.63 8.41
C VAL A 268 -16.15 14.59 9.20
N ALA A 269 -15.50 14.14 10.27
CA ALA A 269 -14.51 14.95 11.01
C ALA A 269 -13.26 15.24 10.16
N ASP A 270 -12.71 14.22 9.49
CA ASP A 270 -11.59 14.35 8.56
C ASP A 270 -11.91 15.35 7.43
N LEU A 271 -13.15 15.37 6.95
CA LEU A 271 -13.59 16.23 5.85
C LEU A 271 -13.83 17.70 6.25
N LEU A 272 -14.29 17.94 7.48
CA LEU A 272 -14.56 19.30 7.98
C LEU A 272 -13.32 20.02 8.53
N GLY A 273 -12.26 19.28 8.86
CA GLY A 273 -10.96 19.87 9.24
C GLY A 273 -10.92 20.47 10.66
N ASP A 274 -11.83 20.07 11.55
CA ASP A 274 -11.86 20.53 12.94
C ASP A 274 -10.55 20.15 13.66
N GLY A 275 -9.76 21.17 14.00
CA GLY A 275 -8.44 21.06 14.64
C GLY A 275 -8.39 20.47 16.06
N THR A 276 -9.45 19.76 16.49
CA THR A 276 -9.44 18.85 17.63
C THR A 276 -9.67 17.42 17.17
N SER A 277 -8.84 16.95 16.24
CA SER A 277 -8.56 15.53 16.11
C SER A 277 -8.18 14.97 17.49
N PRO A 278 -8.78 13.86 17.96
CA PRO A 278 -8.06 12.97 18.88
C PRO A 278 -6.79 12.57 18.12
N GLY A 279 -5.66 13.20 18.48
CA GLY A 279 -4.60 13.55 17.54
C GLY A 279 -4.25 12.46 16.52
N THR A 280 -4.33 12.82 15.23
CA THR A 280 -4.30 11.96 14.03
C THR A 280 -3.67 10.59 14.29
N PRO A 281 -4.48 9.57 14.67
CA PRO A 281 -3.95 8.26 14.90
C PRO A 281 -3.56 7.70 13.53
N ALA A 282 -2.36 7.16 13.41
CA ALA A 282 -2.06 6.20 12.36
C ALA A 282 -2.87 4.93 12.65
N GLU A 283 -4.19 4.98 12.42
CA GLU A 283 -5.11 3.96 12.92
C GLU A 283 -4.87 2.61 12.23
N PHE A 284 -4.28 2.64 11.03
CA PHE A 284 -3.89 1.48 10.24
C PHE A 284 -2.45 1.65 9.72
N THR A 285 -1.49 0.97 10.35
CA THR A 285 -0.14 0.78 9.80
C THR A 285 -0.11 -0.43 8.85
N PRO A 286 0.86 -0.50 7.92
CA PRO A 286 1.15 -1.74 7.19
C PRO A 286 1.25 -2.93 8.14
N GLY A 287 0.64 -4.06 7.78
CA GLY A 287 0.48 -5.24 8.63
C GLY A 287 -0.78 -5.24 9.51
N THR A 288 -1.49 -4.12 9.68
CA THR A 288 -2.76 -4.11 10.43
C THR A 288 -3.81 -4.94 9.70
N VAL A 289 -4.40 -5.93 10.40
CA VAL A 289 -5.54 -6.71 9.89
C VAL A 289 -6.84 -5.94 10.13
N VAL A 290 -7.56 -5.72 9.05
CA VAL A 290 -8.85 -5.03 9.02
C VAL A 290 -9.94 -5.96 8.49
N THR A 291 -11.15 -5.84 9.03
CA THR A 291 -12.33 -6.52 8.50
C THR A 291 -13.13 -5.55 7.68
N VAL A 292 -13.49 -5.94 6.46
CA VAL A 292 -14.48 -5.24 5.64
C VAL A 292 -15.81 -5.20 6.39
N THR A 293 -16.29 -4.00 6.74
CA THR A 293 -17.58 -3.79 7.42
C THR A 293 -18.75 -3.64 6.44
N VAL A 294 -18.45 -3.59 5.12
CA VAL A 294 -19.47 -3.45 4.09
C VAL A 294 -19.50 -4.61 3.08
N GLN A 295 -20.65 -5.24 2.94
CA GLN A 295 -20.95 -6.17 1.86
C GLN A 295 -20.85 -5.45 0.50
N ASN A 296 -20.19 -6.12 -0.46
CA ASN A 296 -19.87 -5.60 -1.78
C ASN A 296 -18.98 -4.34 -1.76
N GLY A 297 -18.09 -4.23 -0.76
CA GLY A 297 -17.10 -3.16 -0.70
C GLY A 297 -16.17 -3.21 -1.92
N ASN A 298 -16.01 -2.09 -2.62
CA ASN A 298 -15.21 -2.05 -3.85
C ASN A 298 -13.70 -1.98 -3.53
N LEU A 299 -12.96 -3.01 -3.94
CA LEU A 299 -11.50 -2.97 -4.06
C LEU A 299 -11.18 -2.32 -5.41
N ARG A 300 -10.46 -1.19 -5.42
CA ARG A 300 -10.22 -0.37 -6.63
C ARG A 300 -8.76 -0.40 -7.08
N SER A 301 -8.52 -0.05 -8.34
CA SER A 301 -7.19 -0.08 -8.96
C SER A 301 -6.27 1.06 -8.51
N ALA A 302 -6.84 2.17 -8.03
CA ALA A 302 -6.13 3.34 -7.53
C ALA A 302 -6.93 4.03 -6.39
N PRO A 303 -6.33 4.98 -5.65
CA PRO A 303 -7.05 5.79 -4.65
C PRO A 303 -8.14 6.65 -5.30
N GLY A 304 -9.40 6.39 -4.97
CA GLY A 304 -10.54 7.20 -5.41
C GLY A 304 -11.68 6.36 -5.97
N THR A 305 -12.91 6.86 -5.78
CA THR A 305 -14.17 6.27 -6.29
C THR A 305 -14.24 6.18 -7.82
N GLY A 306 -13.57 7.08 -8.54
CA GLY A 306 -13.47 7.04 -10.00
C GLY A 306 -12.54 5.96 -10.55
N ALA A 307 -11.77 5.26 -9.70
CA ALA A 307 -10.88 4.19 -10.16
C ALA A 307 -11.66 2.88 -10.38
N SER A 308 -11.27 2.14 -11.42
CA SER A 308 -11.88 0.87 -11.81
C SER A 308 -11.93 -0.12 -10.65
N ILE A 309 -13.07 -0.78 -10.49
CA ILE A 309 -13.26 -1.85 -9.49
C ILE A 309 -12.45 -3.07 -9.96
N VAL A 310 -11.54 -3.53 -9.10
CA VAL A 310 -10.71 -4.73 -9.27
C VAL A 310 -11.45 -5.96 -8.75
N ALA A 311 -12.14 -5.82 -7.61
CA ALA A 311 -12.98 -6.85 -7.02
C ALA A 311 -14.07 -6.23 -6.13
N GLN A 312 -15.15 -6.98 -5.89
CA GLN A 312 -16.08 -6.68 -4.81
C GLN A 312 -15.81 -7.60 -3.62
N MET A 313 -15.86 -7.04 -2.41
CA MET A 313 -15.47 -7.71 -1.18
C MET A 313 -16.70 -8.02 -0.33
N ALA A 314 -16.78 -9.24 0.21
CA ALA A 314 -17.88 -9.62 1.09
C ALA A 314 -17.73 -8.97 2.48
N LEU A 315 -18.86 -8.79 3.18
CA LEU A 315 -18.87 -8.45 4.61
C LEU A 315 -18.04 -9.49 5.38
N GLY A 316 -17.21 -9.04 6.32
CA GLY A 316 -16.34 -9.95 7.07
C GLY A 316 -15.05 -10.36 6.37
N THR A 317 -14.79 -9.92 5.12
CA THR A 317 -13.52 -10.18 4.43
C THR A 317 -12.36 -9.60 5.25
N MET A 318 -11.40 -10.45 5.61
CA MET A 318 -10.16 -10.02 6.27
C MET A 318 -9.17 -9.52 5.22
N LEU A 319 -8.62 -8.35 5.46
CA LEU A 319 -7.61 -7.70 4.63
C LEU A 319 -6.43 -7.28 5.50
N THR A 320 -5.23 -7.27 4.94
CA THR A 320 -4.03 -6.72 5.57
C THR A 320 -3.66 -5.41 4.89
N ILE A 321 -3.55 -4.34 5.68
CA ILE A 321 -3.10 -3.03 5.23
C ILE A 321 -1.67 -3.15 4.70
N GLN A 322 -1.42 -2.62 3.50
CA GLN A 322 -0.11 -2.62 2.82
C GLN A 322 0.52 -1.22 2.82
N GLY A 323 -0.30 -0.16 2.79
CA GLY A 323 0.16 1.22 2.76
C GLY A 323 -0.98 2.23 2.72
N GLY A 324 -0.65 3.51 2.85
CA GLY A 324 -1.60 4.61 3.03
C GLY A 324 -1.44 5.28 4.42
N PRO A 325 -2.32 6.23 4.77
CA PRO A 325 -3.43 6.72 3.95
C PRO A 325 -2.96 7.51 2.73
N THR A 326 -3.76 7.51 1.67
CA THR A 326 -3.68 8.45 0.55
C THR A 326 -5.01 9.16 0.42
N ALA A 327 -5.04 10.46 0.66
CA ALA A 327 -6.24 11.28 0.51
C ALA A 327 -6.63 11.37 -0.97
N SER A 328 -7.84 10.95 -1.32
CA SER A 328 -8.40 11.07 -2.68
C SER A 328 -9.91 11.18 -2.60
N GLY A 329 -10.47 12.25 -3.18
CA GLY A 329 -11.91 12.54 -3.16
C GLY A 329 -12.51 12.60 -1.75
N GLY A 330 -11.85 13.32 -0.82
CA GLY A 330 -12.34 13.49 0.55
C GLY A 330 -12.28 12.26 1.46
N LEU A 331 -11.72 11.15 0.98
CA LEU A 331 -11.55 9.91 1.75
C LEU A 331 -10.08 9.52 1.88
N ASN A 332 -9.74 8.89 3.00
CA ASN A 332 -8.44 8.24 3.22
C ASN A 332 -8.46 6.85 2.59
N TRP A 333 -7.61 6.61 1.58
CA TRP A 333 -7.50 5.30 0.92
C TRP A 333 -6.27 4.54 1.42
N PHE A 334 -6.44 3.25 1.66
CA PHE A 334 -5.36 2.35 2.01
C PHE A 334 -5.21 1.29 0.92
N GLN A 335 -3.96 0.99 0.59
CA GLN A 335 -3.63 -0.18 -0.19
C GLN A 335 -3.77 -1.39 0.72
N VAL A 336 -4.49 -2.42 0.28
CA VAL A 336 -4.86 -3.60 1.04
C VAL A 336 -4.65 -4.86 0.21
N SER A 337 -4.38 -5.98 0.87
CA SER A 337 -4.35 -7.32 0.25
C SER A 337 -5.17 -8.31 1.06
N GLY A 338 -5.71 -9.35 0.40
CA GLY A 338 -6.47 -10.42 1.04
C GLY A 338 -6.87 -11.51 0.05
N SER A 339 -7.82 -12.36 0.44
CA SER A 339 -8.35 -13.45 -0.41
C SER A 339 -9.00 -12.96 -1.72
N VAL A 340 -9.43 -11.70 -1.74
CA VAL A 340 -10.04 -10.98 -2.87
C VAL A 340 -9.02 -10.34 -3.82
N GLY A 341 -7.71 -10.47 -3.55
CA GLY A 341 -6.63 -9.84 -4.30
C GLY A 341 -6.04 -8.61 -3.60
N THR A 342 -5.39 -7.75 -4.39
CA THR A 342 -4.70 -6.52 -3.91
C THR A 342 -5.24 -5.30 -4.65
N GLY A 343 -5.45 -4.21 -3.92
CA GLY A 343 -5.94 -2.95 -4.49
C GLY A 343 -6.08 -1.88 -3.42
N TRP A 344 -6.92 -0.88 -3.69
CA TRP A 344 -7.21 0.24 -2.80
C TRP A 344 -8.61 0.15 -2.24
N ALA A 345 -8.73 0.30 -0.92
CA ALA A 345 -9.99 0.36 -0.21
C ALA A 345 -10.04 1.66 0.62
N ALA A 346 -11.20 2.31 0.68
CA ALA A 346 -11.39 3.49 1.51
C ALA A 346 -11.43 3.11 3.00
N SER A 347 -10.89 3.95 3.88
CA SER A 347 -10.85 3.74 5.34
C SER A 347 -12.22 3.52 5.98
N ILE A 348 -13.28 3.92 5.29
CA ILE A 348 -14.67 3.82 5.72
C ILE A 348 -15.31 2.45 5.47
N ILE A 349 -14.72 1.61 4.60
CA ILE A 349 -15.31 0.30 4.22
C ILE A 349 -14.73 -0.89 5.02
N PHE A 350 -13.84 -0.63 5.96
CA PHE A 350 -13.25 -1.61 6.86
C PHE A 350 -12.94 -0.99 8.23
N GLN A 351 -12.79 -1.83 9.25
CA GLN A 351 -12.34 -1.43 10.59
C GLN A 351 -11.24 -2.36 11.09
N ARG A 352 -10.48 -1.99 12.13
CA ARG A 352 -9.56 -2.92 12.80
C ARG A 352 -10.34 -4.14 13.26
N SER A 353 -9.91 -5.34 12.86
CA SER A 353 -10.69 -6.55 13.06
C SER A 353 -10.89 -6.86 14.55
N SER A 354 -12.13 -6.91 15.03
CA SER A 354 -12.46 -7.38 16.39
C SER A 354 -12.41 -8.90 16.51
N ASN A 355 -12.57 -9.58 15.37
CA ASN A 355 -12.25 -11.00 15.16
C ASN A 355 -10.84 -11.16 14.53
N ALA A 356 -9.96 -10.18 14.72
CA ALA A 356 -8.57 -10.54 14.91
C ALA A 356 -8.54 -11.52 16.08
N PRO A 357 -7.53 -12.37 16.20
CA PRO A 357 -7.21 -12.87 17.52
C PRO A 357 -7.20 -11.67 18.46
N SER A 358 -8.05 -11.69 19.50
CA SER A 358 -7.74 -10.96 20.74
C SER A 358 -6.25 -11.16 20.98
N PRO A 359 -5.46 -10.15 21.42
CA PRO A 359 -4.03 -10.32 21.64
C PRO A 359 -3.78 -11.46 22.63
N SER A 360 -3.68 -12.67 22.07
CA SER A 360 -3.28 -13.89 22.75
C SER A 360 -1.92 -13.58 23.33
N PRO A 361 -1.69 -14.02 24.57
CA PRO A 361 -0.69 -13.44 25.47
C PRO A 361 0.61 -13.23 24.71
N ALA A 362 1.07 -11.97 24.72
CA ALA A 362 2.14 -11.41 23.88
C ALA A 362 3.00 -12.52 23.30
N GLY A 363 2.83 -12.75 21.98
CA GLY A 363 3.48 -13.87 21.30
C GLY A 363 4.94 -13.95 21.73
N LYS A 364 5.42 -15.19 21.96
CA LYS A 364 6.75 -15.52 22.53
C LYS A 364 7.89 -14.61 22.05
N PHE A 365 7.78 -14.09 20.82
CA PHE A 365 8.65 -13.05 20.27
C PHE A 365 7.80 -11.94 19.61
N ALA A 366 8.26 -10.70 19.67
CA ALA A 366 7.73 -9.56 18.93
C ALA A 366 8.42 -9.39 17.55
N ILE A 367 7.81 -8.62 16.65
CA ILE A 367 8.44 -8.24 15.38
C ILE A 367 9.65 -7.35 15.66
N GLY A 368 10.81 -7.72 15.12
CA GLY A 368 12.11 -7.12 15.40
C GLY A 368 12.97 -7.94 16.36
N ASP A 369 12.39 -8.88 17.12
CA ASP A 369 13.16 -9.68 18.08
C ASP A 369 14.15 -10.60 17.37
N ARG A 370 15.32 -10.75 18.01
CA ARG A 370 16.38 -11.67 17.58
C ARG A 370 16.19 -13.02 18.26
N VAL A 371 15.93 -14.04 17.46
CA VAL A 371 15.67 -15.40 17.90
C VAL A 371 16.73 -16.36 17.38
N GLN A 372 16.97 -17.42 18.13
CA GLN A 372 17.90 -18.50 17.78
C GLN A 372 17.18 -19.84 17.81
N VAL A 373 17.49 -20.72 16.84
CA VAL A 373 17.07 -22.13 16.86
C VAL A 373 17.75 -22.84 18.04
N ALA A 374 16.94 -23.54 18.84
CA ALA A 374 17.35 -24.27 20.05
C ALA A 374 16.97 -25.76 19.96
N THR A 375 17.31 -26.38 18.82
CA THR A 375 17.07 -27.79 18.50
C THR A 375 17.94 -28.18 17.30
N ASP A 376 18.32 -29.46 17.20
CA ASP A 376 19.25 -29.99 16.19
C ASP A 376 18.99 -29.47 14.76
N ALA A 377 17.73 -29.42 14.33
CA ALA A 377 17.31 -28.73 13.11
C ALA A 377 15.82 -28.30 13.14
N LEU A 378 15.53 -27.09 12.63
CA LEU A 378 14.20 -26.52 12.50
C LEU A 378 13.89 -26.16 11.03
N ASN A 379 12.79 -26.67 10.48
CA ASN A 379 12.39 -26.39 9.10
C ASN A 379 11.82 -24.98 8.94
N LEU A 380 12.45 -24.19 8.06
CA LEU A 380 11.94 -22.91 7.56
C LEU A 380 11.05 -23.16 6.34
N ARG A 381 9.80 -22.71 6.35
CA ARG A 381 8.78 -23.10 5.36
C ARG A 381 8.20 -21.94 4.55
N SER A 382 7.59 -22.26 3.41
CA SER A 382 6.97 -21.29 2.50
C SER A 382 5.71 -20.63 3.06
N SER A 383 4.97 -21.31 3.96
CA SER A 383 3.86 -20.72 4.71
C SER A 383 3.81 -21.23 6.15
N ALA A 384 3.01 -20.57 6.99
CA ALA A 384 2.72 -21.01 8.35
C ALA A 384 1.84 -22.28 8.35
N SER A 385 2.43 -23.43 8.03
CA SER A 385 1.78 -24.74 8.11
C SER A 385 2.76 -25.89 8.10
N THR A 386 2.47 -26.94 8.86
CA THR A 386 3.22 -28.22 8.88
C THR A 386 3.22 -28.93 7.52
N THR A 387 2.24 -28.63 6.66
CA THR A 387 2.05 -29.24 5.34
C THR A 387 2.71 -28.46 4.19
N SER A 388 3.17 -27.23 4.45
CA SER A 388 3.76 -26.36 3.43
C SER A 388 5.19 -26.77 3.06
N ALA A 389 5.65 -26.36 1.86
CA ALA A 389 6.98 -26.71 1.37
C ALA A 389 8.09 -26.17 2.28
N VAL A 390 9.06 -27.02 2.61
CA VAL A 390 10.28 -26.62 3.32
C VAL A 390 11.20 -25.88 2.34
N ILE A 391 11.63 -24.68 2.73
CA ILE A 391 12.62 -23.88 2.00
C ILE A 391 14.02 -24.39 2.34
N VAL A 392 14.31 -24.51 3.63
CA VAL A 392 15.61 -24.94 4.17
C VAL A 392 15.44 -25.48 5.59
N ALA A 393 16.31 -26.38 6.01
CA ALA A 393 16.43 -26.79 7.42
C ALA A 393 17.52 -25.94 8.09
N MET A 394 17.17 -25.28 9.20
CA MET A 394 18.05 -24.42 9.99
C MET A 394 18.66 -25.25 11.13
N PRO A 395 19.99 -25.45 11.19
CA PRO A 395 20.63 -26.15 12.30
C PRO A 395 20.46 -25.42 13.65
N ASP A 396 20.73 -26.12 14.75
CA ASP A 396 20.89 -25.52 16.08
C ASP A 396 21.83 -24.30 16.04
N GLY A 397 21.50 -23.25 16.81
CA GLY A 397 22.26 -22.00 16.80
C GLY A 397 21.98 -21.06 15.63
N THR A 398 21.16 -21.44 14.63
CA THR A 398 20.79 -20.52 13.53
C THR A 398 20.03 -19.31 14.07
N GLN A 399 20.55 -18.11 13.82
CA GLN A 399 19.91 -16.85 14.23
C GLN A 399 19.00 -16.28 13.14
N GLY A 400 17.92 -15.64 13.58
CA GLY A 400 16.97 -14.94 12.72
C GLY A 400 16.38 -13.70 13.39
N SER A 401 15.81 -12.82 12.56
CA SER A 401 14.97 -11.71 13.02
C SER A 401 13.50 -12.05 12.75
N VAL A 402 12.62 -11.82 13.73
CA VAL A 402 11.17 -12.00 13.53
C VAL A 402 10.62 -10.85 12.69
N ILE A 403 9.98 -11.17 11.56
CA ILE A 403 9.46 -10.18 10.59
C ILE A 403 7.94 -10.25 10.36
N ASP A 404 7.27 -11.33 10.78
CA ASP A 404 5.81 -11.49 10.77
C ASP A 404 5.42 -12.63 11.75
N GLY A 405 4.16 -12.69 12.18
CA GLY A 405 3.63 -13.66 13.14
C GLY A 405 3.39 -13.10 14.56
N PRO A 406 2.88 -13.93 15.50
CA PRO A 406 2.56 -15.34 15.32
C PRO A 406 1.35 -15.60 14.40
N ARG A 407 1.40 -16.69 13.64
CA ARG A 407 0.23 -17.30 12.98
C ARG A 407 0.03 -18.70 13.52
N ASN A 408 -1.19 -19.07 13.89
CA ASN A 408 -1.46 -20.38 14.47
C ASN A 408 -2.00 -21.34 13.40
N ASP A 409 -1.28 -22.44 13.15
CA ASP A 409 -1.73 -23.53 12.26
C ASP A 409 -1.20 -24.89 12.74
N GLY A 410 -2.00 -25.94 12.55
CA GLY A 410 -1.61 -27.31 12.89
C GLY A 410 -1.29 -27.56 14.36
N GLY A 411 -1.77 -26.70 15.27
CA GLY A 411 -1.47 -26.77 16.71
C GLY A 411 -0.18 -26.05 17.14
N TYR A 412 0.49 -25.35 16.22
CA TYR A 412 1.74 -24.62 16.47
C TYR A 412 1.61 -23.13 16.20
N SER A 413 2.38 -22.31 16.91
CA SER A 413 2.54 -20.88 16.62
C SER A 413 3.75 -20.68 15.70
N TRP A 414 3.53 -20.04 14.56
CA TRP A 414 4.51 -19.84 13.51
C TRP A 414 4.95 -18.38 13.45
N TYR A 415 6.27 -18.16 13.43
CA TYR A 415 6.88 -16.86 13.17
C TYR A 415 7.58 -16.88 11.82
N ARG A 416 7.46 -15.80 11.07
CA ARG A 416 8.25 -15.59 9.86
C ARG A 416 9.58 -15.00 10.26
N LEU A 417 10.66 -15.71 9.93
CA LEU A 417 12.02 -15.30 10.22
C LEU A 417 12.71 -14.86 8.94
N GLU A 418 13.49 -13.78 9.06
CA GLU A 418 14.58 -13.49 8.14
C GLU A 418 15.88 -14.06 8.72
N THR A 419 16.54 -14.96 7.98
CA THR A 419 17.76 -15.64 8.39
C THR A 419 18.80 -15.57 7.28
N ALA A 420 20.07 -15.83 7.59
CA ALA A 420 21.12 -15.95 6.58
C ALA A 420 20.89 -17.10 5.57
N LEU A 421 19.99 -18.04 5.88
CA LEU A 421 19.63 -19.18 5.02
C LEU A 421 18.38 -18.92 4.17
N GLY A 422 17.75 -17.74 4.31
CA GLY A 422 16.53 -17.36 3.61
C GLY A 422 15.41 -16.88 4.54
N THR A 423 14.26 -16.59 3.94
CA THR A 423 13.08 -16.05 4.64
C THR A 423 11.91 -17.02 4.57
N GLY A 424 11.31 -17.36 5.72
CA GLY A 424 10.16 -18.27 5.76
C GLY A 424 9.60 -18.44 7.17
N TRP A 425 8.70 -19.42 7.33
CA TRP A 425 7.96 -19.66 8.58
C TRP A 425 8.58 -20.79 9.40
N ALA A 426 8.79 -20.55 10.68
CA ALA A 426 9.34 -21.50 11.65
C ALA A 426 8.48 -21.54 12.92
N VAL A 427 8.54 -22.65 13.66
CA VAL A 427 7.69 -22.89 14.85
C VAL A 427 8.37 -22.37 16.12
N ASP A 428 7.60 -21.68 16.96
CA ASP A 428 8.07 -20.98 18.15
C ASP A 428 8.60 -21.86 19.29
N SER A 429 8.10 -23.09 19.40
CA SER A 429 8.52 -24.06 20.42
C SER A 429 9.99 -24.47 20.31
N PHE A 430 10.64 -24.17 19.17
CA PHE A 430 12.03 -24.50 18.86
C PHE A 430 12.94 -23.27 18.73
N LEU A 431 12.46 -22.10 19.15
CA LEU A 431 13.18 -20.82 19.14
C LEU A 431 13.40 -20.29 20.56
N VAL A 432 14.42 -19.47 20.78
CA VAL A 432 14.71 -18.75 22.04
C VAL A 432 15.25 -17.33 21.79
N ASP A 433 15.15 -16.44 22.78
CA ASP A 433 15.66 -15.06 22.72
C ASP A 433 17.20 -14.99 22.70
N SER A 434 17.76 -14.01 21.98
CA SER A 434 19.21 -13.89 21.76
C SER A 434 19.96 -12.78 22.53
N GLY A 435 19.30 -11.78 23.13
CA GLY A 435 19.96 -10.70 23.91
C GLY A 435 20.69 -9.59 23.11
N THR A 436 21.18 -8.55 23.81
CA THR A 436 21.64 -7.23 23.27
C THR A 436 23.13 -6.93 23.60
N ALA A 437 23.89 -5.97 23.04
CA ALA A 437 23.67 -4.80 22.15
C ALA A 437 24.93 -4.59 21.22
N PRO A 438 25.23 -3.48 20.48
CA PRO A 438 25.10 -2.04 20.81
C PRO A 438 24.33 -1.15 19.81
N GLU A 439 24.18 0.14 20.15
CA GLU A 439 23.35 1.19 19.54
C GLU A 439 23.84 1.71 18.16
N PRO A 440 22.92 2.20 17.31
CA PRO A 440 23.17 3.50 16.69
C PRO A 440 21.94 4.42 16.52
N GLY A 441 21.93 5.55 17.23
CA GLY A 441 21.69 6.91 16.68
C GLY A 441 20.30 7.33 16.17
N PRO A 442 20.05 8.66 16.06
CA PRO A 442 18.74 9.21 15.68
C PRO A 442 18.47 9.14 14.17
N SER A 443 17.18 9.16 13.82
CA SER A 443 16.66 9.14 12.44
C SER A 443 16.97 10.42 11.66
N PRO A 444 17.35 10.30 10.37
CA PRO A 444 17.27 11.41 9.42
C PRO A 444 16.31 11.13 8.24
N THR A 445 15.59 12.18 7.83
CA THR A 445 14.95 12.31 6.52
C THR A 445 16.02 12.43 5.43
N THR A 446 16.34 11.34 4.73
CA THR A 446 17.18 11.37 3.53
C THR A 446 16.73 10.31 2.53
N GLY A 447 16.51 10.69 1.27
CA GLY A 447 16.23 9.75 0.19
C GLY A 447 17.46 8.88 -0.11
N LYS A 448 17.23 7.59 -0.43
CA LYS A 448 18.27 6.60 -0.77
C LYS A 448 19.27 7.05 -1.86
N PHE A 449 18.87 7.92 -2.77
CA PHE A 449 19.71 8.44 -3.86
C PHE A 449 19.48 9.95 -4.08
N GLN A 450 20.48 10.66 -4.60
CA GLN A 450 20.44 12.07 -4.98
C GLN A 450 20.35 12.24 -6.50
N ILE A 451 19.88 13.41 -6.96
CA ILE A 451 19.90 13.77 -8.39
C ILE A 451 21.37 13.92 -8.82
N GLY A 452 21.79 13.10 -9.79
CA GLY A 452 23.19 12.96 -10.20
C GLY A 452 23.77 11.58 -9.91
N ASP A 453 23.20 10.81 -8.97
CA ASP A 453 23.69 9.47 -8.65
C ASP A 453 23.53 8.51 -9.82
N VAL A 454 24.49 7.61 -9.99
CA VAL A 454 24.33 6.44 -10.86
C VAL A 454 23.76 5.30 -10.03
N VAL A 455 22.70 4.67 -10.53
CA VAL A 455 22.05 3.51 -9.92
C VAL A 455 22.04 2.33 -10.88
N SER A 456 22.08 1.11 -10.35
CA SER A 456 22.02 -0.13 -11.12
C SER A 456 20.86 -1.00 -10.65
N VAL A 457 20.20 -1.68 -11.59
CA VAL A 457 19.17 -2.67 -11.28
C VAL A 457 19.80 -3.83 -10.52
N SER A 458 19.28 -4.15 -9.33
CA SER A 458 19.80 -5.19 -8.43
C SER A 458 18.86 -6.41 -8.33
N THR A 459 18.20 -6.75 -9.42
CA THR A 459 17.24 -7.85 -9.56
C THR A 459 17.21 -8.32 -11.01
N ASP A 460 16.72 -9.53 -11.29
CA ASP A 460 16.82 -10.18 -12.60
C ASP A 460 16.29 -9.30 -13.76
N ALA A 461 15.18 -8.59 -13.54
CA ALA A 461 14.71 -7.53 -14.43
C ALA A 461 13.81 -6.51 -13.69
N LEU A 462 13.93 -5.22 -14.04
CA LEU A 462 13.13 -4.12 -13.49
C LEU A 462 12.50 -3.27 -14.61
N ASN A 463 11.22 -2.95 -14.48
CA ASN A 463 10.52 -2.13 -15.48
C ASN A 463 10.75 -0.63 -15.25
N LEU A 464 11.28 0.05 -16.26
CA LEU A 464 11.36 1.51 -16.37
C LEU A 464 10.01 2.04 -16.87
N ARG A 465 9.36 2.93 -16.13
CA ARG A 465 7.97 3.35 -16.38
C ARG A 465 7.80 4.82 -16.77
N SER A 466 6.73 5.17 -17.47
CA SER A 466 6.46 6.55 -17.90
C SER A 466 6.20 7.53 -16.75
N SER A 467 5.82 7.04 -15.56
CA SER A 467 5.52 7.81 -14.36
C SER A 467 5.90 7.02 -13.10
N ALA A 468 6.08 7.71 -11.97
CA ALA A 468 6.31 7.09 -10.67
C ALA A 468 5.12 6.21 -10.26
N GLY A 469 5.37 4.94 -9.94
CA GLY A 469 4.35 3.97 -9.55
C GLY A 469 4.15 2.83 -10.57
N THR A 470 3.56 1.72 -10.13
CA THR A 470 3.41 0.51 -10.95
C THR A 470 2.39 0.63 -12.08
N GLY A 471 1.56 1.68 -12.07
CA GLY A 471 0.58 1.99 -13.12
C GLY A 471 1.13 2.71 -14.36
N GLY A 472 2.36 3.22 -14.32
CA GLY A 472 2.98 3.85 -15.50
C GLY A 472 3.28 2.84 -16.61
N ALA A 473 3.09 3.24 -17.88
CA ALA A 473 3.39 2.39 -19.04
C ALA A 473 4.87 1.98 -19.04
N VAL A 474 5.18 0.74 -19.40
CA VAL A 474 6.56 0.24 -19.45
C VAL A 474 7.26 0.85 -20.66
N VAL A 475 8.24 1.72 -20.40
CA VAL A 475 9.10 2.35 -21.40
C VAL A 475 10.18 1.36 -21.87
N ALA A 476 10.75 0.62 -20.92
CA ALA A 476 11.69 -0.47 -21.18
C ALA A 476 11.70 -1.45 -19.99
N THR A 477 12.09 -2.70 -20.23
CA THR A 477 12.46 -3.65 -19.18
C THR A 477 13.99 -3.70 -19.11
N MET A 478 14.54 -3.44 -17.92
CA MET A 478 15.96 -3.31 -17.64
C MET A 478 16.46 -4.60 -16.97
N PRO A 479 17.30 -5.43 -17.60
CA PRO A 479 17.91 -6.58 -16.95
C PRO A 479 18.79 -6.22 -15.73
N ASN A 480 19.10 -7.20 -14.90
CA ASN A 480 20.07 -7.08 -13.80
C ASN A 480 21.37 -6.38 -14.25
N GLY A 481 21.89 -5.48 -13.42
CA GLY A 481 23.09 -4.67 -13.70
C GLY A 481 22.87 -3.47 -14.61
N THR A 482 21.72 -3.31 -15.28
CA THR A 482 21.43 -2.13 -16.12
C THR A 482 21.58 -0.85 -15.31
N SER A 483 22.41 0.08 -15.79
CA SER A 483 22.70 1.35 -15.12
C SER A 483 21.89 2.53 -15.65
N GLY A 484 21.67 3.51 -14.78
CA GLY A 484 21.00 4.76 -15.11
C GLY A 484 21.40 5.90 -14.17
N ALA A 485 21.41 7.13 -14.69
CA ALA A 485 21.61 8.32 -13.87
C ALA A 485 20.27 8.80 -13.30
N VAL A 486 20.22 9.07 -12.00
CA VAL A 486 19.07 9.68 -11.32
C VAL A 486 18.95 11.14 -11.75
N ILE A 487 17.82 11.49 -12.37
CA ILE A 487 17.52 12.84 -12.86
C ILE A 487 16.32 13.50 -12.15
N GLY A 488 15.65 12.79 -11.25
CA GLY A 488 14.48 13.28 -10.50
C GLY A 488 14.01 12.30 -9.42
N GLY A 489 13.17 12.78 -8.51
CA GLY A 489 12.79 12.08 -7.27
C GLY A 489 13.58 12.59 -6.05
N PRO A 490 13.39 11.99 -4.85
CA PRO A 490 12.50 10.86 -4.56
C PRO A 490 11.01 11.21 -4.65
N GLN A 491 10.18 10.27 -5.11
CA GLN A 491 8.73 10.37 -5.07
C GLN A 491 8.12 9.05 -4.56
N ALA A 492 7.36 9.09 -3.46
CA ALA A 492 6.74 7.88 -2.90
C ALA A 492 5.49 7.46 -3.69
N ALA A 493 5.41 6.18 -4.08
CA ALA A 493 4.22 5.60 -4.70
C ALA A 493 4.17 4.06 -4.54
N ASN A 494 2.98 3.50 -4.31
CA ASN A 494 2.73 2.05 -4.22
C ASN A 494 3.65 1.28 -3.23
N GLY A 495 4.04 1.91 -2.13
CA GLY A 495 4.92 1.30 -1.11
C GLY A 495 6.43 1.34 -1.43
N TYR A 496 6.84 1.99 -2.53
CA TYR A 496 8.25 2.15 -2.90
C TYR A 496 8.62 3.63 -3.03
N THR A 497 9.90 3.97 -2.87
CA THR A 497 10.44 5.26 -3.29
C THR A 497 10.80 5.17 -4.77
N TRP A 498 10.31 6.08 -5.60
CA TRP A 498 10.61 6.09 -7.04
C TRP A 498 11.60 7.20 -7.38
N TYR A 499 12.51 6.87 -8.29
CA TYR A 499 13.47 7.79 -8.89
C TYR A 499 13.32 7.78 -10.40
N GLN A 500 13.44 8.96 -11.01
CA GLN A 500 13.45 9.11 -12.45
C GLN A 500 14.88 8.87 -12.95
N LEU A 501 15.06 7.89 -13.83
CA LEU A 501 16.34 7.46 -14.37
C LEU A 501 16.45 7.79 -15.86
N ARG A 502 17.65 8.20 -16.27
CA ARG A 502 18.09 8.24 -17.67
C ARG A 502 19.03 7.07 -17.92
N THR A 503 18.63 6.12 -18.76
CA THR A 503 19.38 4.90 -19.10
C THR A 503 19.68 4.84 -20.61
N GLY A 504 20.50 3.88 -21.03
CA GLY A 504 20.70 3.58 -22.46
C GLY A 504 19.46 3.02 -23.17
N LEU A 505 18.40 2.66 -22.44
CA LEU A 505 17.16 2.09 -22.97
C LEU A 505 15.99 3.11 -22.99
N GLY A 506 16.17 4.31 -22.42
CA GLY A 506 15.15 5.35 -22.37
C GLY A 506 15.23 6.21 -21.10
N THR A 507 14.20 7.01 -20.87
CA THR A 507 14.04 7.79 -19.63
C THR A 507 12.69 7.48 -19.01
N GLY A 508 12.65 7.22 -17.71
CA GLY A 508 11.44 6.85 -16.98
C GLY A 508 11.70 6.64 -15.50
N TRP A 509 10.78 6.01 -14.78
CA TRP A 509 10.80 5.85 -13.33
C TRP A 509 11.03 4.40 -12.92
N ALA A 510 11.82 4.19 -11.87
CA ALA A 510 12.08 2.89 -11.27
C ALA A 510 12.08 2.97 -9.74
N ALA A 511 11.76 1.87 -9.08
CA ALA A 511 11.63 1.77 -7.63
C ALA A 511 12.97 1.45 -6.94
N ASP A 512 13.30 2.23 -5.91
CA ASP A 512 14.57 2.25 -5.19
C ASP A 512 14.97 0.92 -4.55
N SER A 513 13.99 0.10 -4.21
CA SER A 513 14.17 -1.19 -3.53
C SER A 513 14.73 -2.26 -4.48
N PHE A 514 14.69 -2.01 -5.79
CA PHE A 514 15.29 -2.84 -6.84
C PHE A 514 16.47 -2.14 -7.53
N LEU A 515 16.93 -1.02 -6.95
CA LEU A 515 18.09 -0.26 -7.37
C LEU A 515 19.14 -0.34 -6.25
N SER A 516 20.35 -0.78 -6.60
CA SER A 516 21.54 -0.50 -5.81
C SER A 516 22.12 0.85 -6.24
N PRO A 517 22.97 1.49 -5.42
CA PRO A 517 23.98 2.39 -5.96
C PRO A 517 24.67 1.67 -7.14
N GLY A 518 24.75 2.34 -8.28
CA GLY A 518 25.55 1.91 -9.41
C GLY A 518 27.01 2.18 -9.09
N ALA A 519 27.93 1.50 -9.76
CA ALA A 519 29.35 1.55 -9.43
C ALA A 519 30.04 2.87 -9.85
N THR A 520 29.71 3.97 -9.15
CA THR A 520 30.53 5.17 -8.89
C THR A 520 29.86 5.91 -7.72
N ASN A 521 30.46 6.14 -6.54
CA ASN A 521 31.83 5.90 -6.10
C ASN A 521 31.86 5.42 -4.65
N THR A 522 32.63 4.39 -4.34
CA THR A 522 33.30 4.33 -3.04
C THR A 522 34.24 5.55 -2.91
N PRO A 523 34.51 6.06 -1.69
CA PRO A 523 35.66 6.94 -1.49
C PRO A 523 36.93 6.33 -2.11
N PRO A 524 37.94 7.14 -2.47
CA PRO A 524 39.12 6.64 -3.16
C PRO A 524 39.73 5.45 -2.41
N PRO A 525 40.18 4.38 -3.09
CA PRO A 525 41.17 3.50 -2.49
C PRO A 525 42.35 4.38 -2.09
N THR A 526 42.88 4.21 -0.88
CA THR A 526 43.84 5.15 -0.26
C THR A 526 45.25 5.12 -0.88
N SER A 527 45.36 4.64 -2.13
CA SER A 527 46.47 4.85 -3.05
C SER A 527 45.93 4.82 -4.48
N ALA A 528 46.12 5.92 -5.24
CA ALA A 528 45.94 5.88 -6.68
C ALA A 528 47.10 5.05 -7.28
N LYS A 529 46.81 4.18 -8.26
CA LYS A 529 47.84 3.35 -8.91
C LYS A 529 48.80 4.21 -9.76
N PHE A 530 48.28 5.30 -10.34
CA PHE A 530 49.01 6.29 -11.14
C PHE A 530 48.50 7.70 -10.78
N GLU A 531 49.37 8.70 -10.85
CA GLU A 531 49.04 10.12 -10.68
C GLU A 531 48.78 10.82 -12.02
N ILE A 532 48.15 12.01 -12.00
CA ILE A 532 47.95 12.81 -13.21
C ILE A 532 49.28 13.39 -13.67
N GLY A 533 49.67 13.08 -14.92
CA GLY A 533 50.99 13.36 -15.47
C GLY A 533 51.91 12.13 -15.52
N ASP A 534 51.55 11.03 -14.87
CA ASP A 534 52.30 9.78 -15.00
C ASP A 534 52.23 9.24 -16.43
N ARG A 535 53.33 8.62 -16.85
CA ARG A 535 53.38 7.88 -18.10
C ARG A 535 53.13 6.40 -17.82
N VAL A 536 52.16 5.83 -18.53
CA VAL A 536 51.78 4.41 -18.41
C VAL A 536 52.02 3.67 -19.72
N SER A 537 52.23 2.36 -19.64
CA SER A 537 52.37 1.47 -20.79
C SER A 537 51.39 0.30 -20.72
N VAL A 538 50.88 -0.10 -21.87
CA VAL A 538 49.94 -1.22 -22.01
C VAL A 538 50.64 -2.55 -21.74
N SER A 539 50.10 -3.35 -20.83
CA SER A 539 50.67 -4.63 -20.38
C SER A 539 50.04 -5.88 -21.03
N THR A 540 49.22 -5.70 -22.08
CA THR A 540 48.46 -6.76 -22.76
C THR A 540 48.44 -6.55 -24.28
N ASP A 541 48.27 -7.64 -25.04
CA ASP A 541 48.42 -7.69 -26.51
C ASP A 541 47.52 -6.70 -27.27
N ALA A 542 46.33 -6.43 -26.76
CA ALA A 542 45.43 -5.40 -27.27
C ALA A 542 44.56 -4.82 -26.14
N LEU A 543 44.59 -3.50 -25.95
CA LEU A 543 43.78 -2.76 -24.99
C LEU A 543 42.92 -1.69 -25.68
N ASN A 544 41.61 -1.80 -25.51
CA ASN A 544 40.68 -0.81 -26.05
C ASN A 544 40.72 0.49 -25.25
N LEU A 545 41.13 1.58 -25.90
CA LEU A 545 40.96 2.95 -25.42
C LEU A 545 39.54 3.41 -25.75
N ARG A 546 38.75 3.82 -24.75
CA ARG A 546 37.30 4.03 -24.87
C ARG A 546 36.86 5.47 -24.65
N SER A 547 35.67 5.82 -25.12
CA SER A 547 35.13 7.19 -25.04
C SER A 547 34.75 7.61 -23.61
N ASN A 548 34.52 6.65 -22.72
CA ASN A 548 34.28 6.85 -21.29
C ASN A 548 34.86 5.67 -20.49
N ALA A 549 34.97 5.78 -19.17
CA ALA A 549 35.31 4.67 -18.29
C ALA A 549 34.25 3.55 -18.37
N GLY A 550 34.69 2.31 -18.62
CA GLY A 550 33.82 1.13 -18.70
C GLY A 550 33.98 0.35 -20.01
N THR A 551 33.87 -0.97 -19.93
CA THR A 551 33.92 -1.93 -21.05
C THR A 551 32.77 -1.79 -22.05
N SER A 552 31.66 -1.19 -21.62
CA SER A 552 30.49 -0.88 -22.45
C SER A 552 30.64 0.41 -23.28
N ALA A 553 31.61 1.27 -22.96
CA ALA A 553 31.84 2.52 -23.69
C ALA A 553 32.46 2.28 -25.08
N GLY A 554 32.07 3.12 -26.04
CA GLY A 554 32.51 3.03 -27.44
C GLY A 554 34.04 3.08 -27.58
N ILE A 555 34.59 2.22 -28.43
CA ILE A 555 36.05 2.13 -28.66
C ILE A 555 36.49 3.32 -29.52
N VAL A 556 37.46 4.09 -29.01
CA VAL A 556 38.09 5.23 -29.68
C VAL A 556 39.33 4.76 -30.46
N ALA A 557 40.13 3.88 -29.85
CA ALA A 557 41.31 3.26 -30.46
C ALA A 557 41.61 1.91 -29.81
N VAL A 558 42.49 1.12 -30.42
CA VAL A 558 43.08 -0.08 -29.82
C VAL A 558 44.58 0.17 -29.67
N LEU A 559 45.10 -0.02 -28.46
CA LEU A 559 46.50 0.14 -28.11
C LEU A 559 47.16 -1.24 -28.01
N VAL A 560 48.42 -1.38 -28.41
CA VAL A 560 49.18 -2.65 -28.36
C VAL A 560 50.17 -2.69 -27.20
N THR A 561 50.65 -3.89 -26.81
CA THR A 561 51.65 -4.06 -25.73
C THR A 561 52.82 -3.10 -25.86
N GLY A 562 53.17 -2.43 -24.75
CA GLY A 562 54.27 -1.47 -24.68
C GLY A 562 53.96 -0.08 -25.27
N GLN A 563 52.83 0.11 -25.96
CA GLN A 563 52.39 1.45 -26.37
C GLN A 563 52.13 2.30 -25.11
N SER A 564 52.60 3.55 -25.12
CA SER A 564 52.52 4.44 -23.96
C SER A 564 51.55 5.60 -24.13
N GLY A 565 51.05 6.11 -23.01
CA GLY A 565 50.23 7.30 -22.92
C GLY A 565 50.42 8.02 -21.59
N ASP A 566 50.05 9.29 -21.57
CA ASP A 566 50.14 10.15 -20.38
C ASP A 566 48.79 10.19 -19.67
N VAL A 567 48.76 9.98 -18.36
CA VAL A 567 47.54 10.02 -17.54
C VAL A 567 47.05 11.47 -17.43
N LEU A 568 45.86 11.74 -17.94
CA LEU A 568 45.18 13.03 -17.85
C LEU A 568 44.19 13.11 -16.68
N ASN A 569 43.59 11.99 -16.29
CA ASN A 569 42.52 11.92 -15.30
C ASN A 569 42.32 10.48 -14.79
N GLY A 570 41.62 10.33 -13.68
CA GLY A 570 41.38 9.05 -13.00
C GLY A 570 42.20 8.88 -11.70
N PRO A 571 42.01 7.77 -10.96
CA PRO A 571 41.15 6.63 -11.30
C PRO A 571 39.64 6.95 -11.22
N GLN A 572 38.87 6.44 -12.17
CA GLN A 572 37.42 6.35 -12.11
C GLN A 572 37.01 4.87 -12.16
N SER A 573 36.32 4.36 -11.13
CA SER A 573 35.86 2.97 -11.14
C SER A 573 34.72 2.76 -12.13
N ALA A 574 34.78 1.69 -12.92
CA ALA A 574 33.68 1.21 -13.77
C ALA A 574 33.89 -0.27 -14.12
N ASP A 575 32.82 -1.06 -14.21
CA ASP A 575 32.83 -2.49 -14.58
C ASP A 575 33.84 -3.36 -13.78
N GLY A 576 34.09 -3.01 -12.51
CA GLY A 576 35.03 -3.74 -11.64
C GLY A 576 36.51 -3.38 -11.80
N TYR A 577 36.86 -2.42 -12.66
CA TYR A 577 38.22 -1.91 -12.86
C TYR A 577 38.32 -0.44 -12.49
N ALA A 578 39.53 0.04 -12.14
CA ALA A 578 39.79 1.47 -12.15
C ALA A 578 40.17 1.89 -13.57
N TRP A 579 39.65 3.02 -14.05
CA TRP A 579 39.93 3.53 -15.39
C TRP A 579 40.69 4.84 -15.30
N TYR A 580 41.70 4.98 -16.16
CA TYR A 580 42.47 6.21 -16.31
C TYR A 580 42.25 6.77 -17.71
N GLN A 581 42.06 8.09 -17.80
CA GLN A 581 41.98 8.79 -19.07
C GLN A 581 43.40 9.04 -19.58
N LEU A 582 43.75 8.47 -20.72
CA LEU A 582 45.08 8.55 -21.31
C LEU A 582 45.07 9.46 -22.53
N ARG A 583 46.10 10.30 -22.65
CA ARG A 583 46.51 10.91 -23.92
C ARG A 583 47.48 9.97 -24.62
N THR A 584 47.13 9.52 -25.83
CA THR A 584 47.99 8.68 -26.65
C THR A 584 48.15 9.29 -28.04
N THR A 585 49.13 8.78 -28.81
CA THR A 585 49.27 9.11 -30.24
C THR A 585 48.09 8.66 -31.10
N SER A 586 47.28 7.70 -30.62
CA SER A 586 46.12 7.14 -31.31
C SER A 586 44.79 7.81 -30.90
N GLY A 587 44.82 8.80 -30.00
CA GLY A 587 43.62 9.48 -29.48
C GLY A 587 43.66 9.67 -27.96
N THR A 588 42.61 10.30 -27.43
CA THR A 588 42.39 10.45 -25.97
C THR A 588 41.14 9.68 -25.57
N GLY A 589 41.23 8.90 -24.49
CA GLY A 589 40.12 8.08 -24.01
C GLY A 589 40.50 7.34 -22.72
N TRP A 590 39.65 6.44 -22.26
CA TRP A 590 39.80 5.72 -21.00
C TRP A 590 40.27 4.29 -21.22
N ALA A 591 41.18 3.82 -20.36
CA ALA A 591 41.67 2.44 -20.35
C ALA A 591 41.73 1.91 -18.91
N ALA A 592 41.49 0.62 -18.73
CA ALA A 592 41.45 -0.03 -17.41
C ALA A 592 42.87 -0.28 -16.86
N ASP A 593 43.05 0.07 -15.59
CA ASP A 593 44.32 0.11 -14.87
C ASP A 593 45.00 -1.25 -14.74
N VAL A 594 44.24 -2.34 -14.68
CA VAL A 594 44.75 -3.71 -14.64
C VAL A 594 45.59 -4.07 -15.87
N PHE A 595 45.32 -3.43 -17.02
CA PHE A 595 46.04 -3.61 -18.29
C PHE A 595 47.05 -2.48 -18.57
N LEU A 596 47.30 -1.64 -17.56
CA LEU A 596 48.30 -0.58 -17.57
C LEU A 596 49.30 -0.87 -16.46
N ASN A 597 50.57 -0.65 -16.77
CA ASN A 597 51.60 -0.47 -15.75
C ASN A 597 52.06 0.98 -15.79
N LEU A 598 52.54 1.48 -14.65
CA LEU A 598 53.37 2.67 -14.66
C LEU A 598 54.55 2.32 -15.58
N ALA A 599 54.95 3.22 -16.46
CA ALA A 599 56.14 3.04 -17.28
C ALA A 599 57.39 3.21 -16.37
N GLY A 600 57.54 2.29 -15.41
CA GLY A 600 58.46 2.38 -14.28
C GLY A 600 58.11 1.57 -13.00
N GLY A 601 56.97 0.87 -12.84
CA GLY A 601 56.65 0.24 -11.54
C GLY A 601 55.54 -0.84 -11.50
N THR A 602 55.63 -1.77 -10.53
CA THR A 602 54.92 -3.07 -10.45
C THR A 602 54.30 -3.36 -9.05
N SER A 603 53.50 -4.43 -8.94
CA SER A 603 52.82 -4.88 -7.70
C SER A 603 53.12 -6.34 -7.32
N ASN A 604 52.80 -6.70 -6.07
CA ASN A 604 52.79 -8.04 -5.43
C ASN A 604 54.11 -8.58 -4.82
N GLY A 605 54.33 -8.16 -3.57
CA GLY A 605 55.01 -8.90 -2.50
C GLY A 605 54.71 -8.17 -1.19
N GLY A 606 54.39 -8.88 -0.11
CA GLY A 606 53.94 -8.25 1.14
C GLY A 606 55.06 -7.51 1.85
N GLY A 607 55.17 -6.19 1.69
CA GLY A 607 56.10 -5.33 2.44
C GLY A 607 57.60 -5.50 2.13
N ILE A 608 57.99 -6.41 1.23
CA ILE A 608 59.40 -6.70 0.93
C ILE A 608 59.96 -5.67 -0.06
N ALA A 609 60.80 -4.75 0.45
CA ALA A 609 61.57 -3.79 -0.33
C ALA A 609 63.06 -4.20 -0.44
N ILE A 610 63.76 -3.63 -1.43
CA ILE A 610 65.22 -3.78 -1.57
C ILE A 610 65.91 -3.14 -0.36
N GLY A 611 66.83 -3.88 0.27
CA GLY A 611 67.51 -3.52 1.50
C GLY A 611 66.88 -4.09 2.77
N ASN A 612 65.66 -4.63 2.72
CA ASN A 612 65.03 -5.27 3.89
C ASN A 612 65.72 -6.60 4.23
N GLU A 613 65.73 -6.94 5.52
CA GLU A 613 65.97 -8.31 5.97
C GLU A 613 64.66 -9.11 5.93
N VAL A 614 64.76 -10.35 5.44
CA VAL A 614 63.63 -11.26 5.25
C VAL A 614 63.98 -12.64 5.75
N GLU A 615 63.00 -13.33 6.35
CA GLU A 615 63.11 -14.71 6.81
C GLU A 615 62.45 -15.66 5.82
N VAL A 616 63.09 -16.82 5.57
CA VAL A 616 62.46 -17.92 4.82
C VAL A 616 61.38 -18.56 5.68
N VAL A 617 60.16 -18.60 5.16
CA VAL A 617 58.98 -19.14 5.85
C VAL A 617 58.25 -20.19 5.01
N ASN A 618 57.58 -21.11 5.70
CA ASN A 618 56.81 -22.22 5.14
C ASN A 618 57.68 -23.31 4.48
N GLY A 619 58.87 -23.56 5.01
CA GLY A 619 59.71 -24.72 4.70
C GLY A 619 60.95 -24.39 3.86
N THR A 620 61.53 -25.45 3.26
CA THR A 620 62.81 -25.35 2.55
C THR A 620 62.68 -24.67 1.19
N LEU A 621 63.39 -23.56 0.98
CA LEU A 621 63.29 -22.71 -0.21
C LEU A 621 64.49 -22.88 -1.15
N ASN A 622 64.24 -22.99 -2.46
CA ASN A 622 65.30 -23.07 -3.47
C ASN A 622 65.82 -21.68 -3.84
N LEU A 623 67.11 -21.42 -3.63
CA LEU A 623 67.84 -20.27 -4.15
C LEU A 623 68.37 -20.60 -5.57
N ARG A 624 68.10 -19.78 -6.57
CA ARG A 624 68.35 -20.05 -7.99
C ARG A 624 69.28 -19.04 -8.65
N SER A 625 69.84 -19.42 -9.80
CA SER A 625 70.75 -18.58 -10.58
C SER A 625 70.06 -17.42 -11.32
N GLY A 626 68.72 -17.43 -11.42
CA GLY A 626 67.93 -16.38 -12.04
C GLY A 626 66.45 -16.44 -11.61
N PRO A 627 65.66 -15.39 -11.90
CA PRO A 627 64.27 -15.28 -11.48
C PRO A 627 63.37 -16.22 -12.30
N GLY A 628 63.12 -17.43 -11.80
CA GLY A 628 62.22 -18.40 -12.42
C GLY A 628 62.52 -19.86 -12.05
N THR A 629 61.50 -20.72 -12.11
CA THR A 629 61.65 -22.17 -11.82
C THR A 629 62.51 -22.93 -12.84
N ALA A 630 62.71 -22.35 -14.04
CA ALA A 630 63.59 -22.89 -15.09
C ALA A 630 65.08 -22.65 -14.84
N PHE A 631 65.47 -21.73 -13.95
CA PHE A 631 66.86 -21.47 -13.62
C PHE A 631 67.41 -22.51 -12.64
N SER A 632 68.70 -22.85 -12.76
CA SER A 632 69.36 -23.85 -11.92
C SER A 632 69.30 -23.45 -10.44
N VAL A 633 69.10 -24.45 -9.57
CA VAL A 633 69.19 -24.26 -8.11
C VAL A 633 70.67 -24.14 -7.73
N VAL A 634 71.00 -23.04 -7.04
CA VAL A 634 72.33 -22.75 -6.49
C VAL A 634 72.50 -23.45 -5.15
N THR A 635 71.50 -23.35 -4.28
CA THR A 635 71.43 -24.05 -2.99
C THR A 635 69.99 -24.06 -2.45
N THR A 636 69.77 -24.75 -1.34
CA THR A 636 68.50 -24.76 -0.59
C THR A 636 68.66 -24.06 0.75
N LEU A 637 67.71 -23.20 1.09
CA LEU A 637 67.63 -22.43 2.35
C LEU A 637 66.65 -23.13 3.28
N ALA A 638 66.97 -23.19 4.58
CA ALA A 638 66.08 -23.75 5.59
C ALA A 638 65.01 -22.73 6.00
N ASP A 639 63.88 -23.22 6.53
CA ASP A 639 62.92 -22.39 7.27
C ASP A 639 63.65 -21.67 8.41
N GLY A 640 63.39 -20.38 8.61
CA GLY A 640 64.10 -19.52 9.55
C GLY A 640 65.44 -18.93 9.05
N THR A 641 65.79 -19.10 7.76
CA THR A 641 67.02 -18.48 7.21
C THR A 641 66.81 -16.99 6.94
N ILE A 642 67.60 -16.13 7.57
CA ILE A 642 67.60 -14.68 7.35
C ILE A 642 68.47 -14.31 6.13
N LEU A 643 67.93 -13.44 5.26
CA LEU A 643 68.52 -12.98 4.01
C LEU A 643 68.32 -11.47 3.86
N THR A 644 69.21 -10.77 3.16
CA THR A 644 69.01 -9.38 2.75
C THR A 644 68.55 -9.33 1.29
N VAL A 645 67.52 -8.53 0.98
CA VAL A 645 67.02 -8.33 -0.38
C VAL A 645 67.92 -7.36 -1.15
N LEU A 646 68.42 -7.79 -2.31
CA LEU A 646 69.31 -7.00 -3.17
C LEU A 646 68.62 -6.46 -4.43
N ASP A 647 67.65 -7.18 -4.99
CA ASP A 647 66.95 -6.79 -6.23
C ASP A 647 65.56 -7.48 -6.34
N GLY A 648 64.72 -6.99 -7.23
CA GLY A 648 63.35 -7.47 -7.47
C GLY A 648 62.25 -6.62 -6.80
N PRO A 649 60.97 -6.98 -6.99
CA PRO A 649 60.49 -8.22 -7.61
C PRO A 649 60.63 -8.27 -9.14
N THR A 650 61.13 -9.39 -9.65
CA THR A 650 61.02 -9.79 -11.06
C THR A 650 59.95 -10.86 -11.22
N SER A 651 58.87 -10.58 -11.96
CA SER A 651 57.78 -11.53 -12.16
C SER A 651 58.12 -12.59 -13.20
N ASN A 652 58.13 -13.87 -12.83
CA ASN A 652 58.31 -14.98 -13.77
C ASN A 652 57.61 -16.26 -13.29
N GLY A 653 56.98 -17.00 -14.20
CA GLY A 653 56.34 -18.29 -13.92
C GLY A 653 55.21 -18.23 -12.87
N GLY A 654 54.53 -17.09 -12.74
CA GLY A 654 53.47 -16.87 -11.75
C GLY A 654 53.95 -16.44 -10.35
N TYR A 655 55.26 -16.28 -10.14
CA TYR A 655 55.84 -15.83 -8.87
C TYR A 655 56.61 -14.52 -9.01
N SER A 656 56.61 -13.72 -7.95
CA SER A 656 57.53 -12.59 -7.78
C SER A 656 58.86 -13.11 -7.24
N TRP A 657 59.94 -12.97 -8.02
CA TRP A 657 61.28 -13.40 -7.65
C TRP A 657 62.09 -12.23 -7.10
N TYR A 658 62.75 -12.46 -5.98
CA TYR A 658 63.65 -11.49 -5.34
C TYR A 658 65.07 -12.03 -5.40
N GLN A 659 66.02 -11.17 -5.74
CA GLN A 659 67.43 -11.47 -5.54
C GLN A 659 67.75 -11.19 -4.08
N VAL A 660 68.27 -12.19 -3.40
CA VAL A 660 68.56 -12.16 -1.97
C VAL A 660 70.00 -12.64 -1.74
N SER A 661 70.60 -12.21 -0.65
CA SER A 661 71.95 -12.60 -0.26
C SER A 661 72.03 -12.91 1.22
N SER A 662 72.87 -13.89 1.55
CA SER A 662 73.27 -14.19 2.92
C SER A 662 74.74 -14.59 2.97
N SER A 663 75.41 -14.25 4.06
CA SER A 663 76.83 -14.57 4.30
C SER A 663 77.11 -16.08 4.29
N GLN A 664 76.10 -16.92 4.52
CA GLN A 664 76.22 -18.38 4.54
C GLN A 664 75.83 -19.06 3.21
N SER A 665 74.96 -18.44 2.41
CA SER A 665 74.34 -19.06 1.23
C SER A 665 74.68 -18.40 -0.10
N GLY A 666 75.37 -17.25 -0.08
CA GLY A 666 75.68 -16.45 -1.26
C GLY A 666 74.47 -15.69 -1.79
N THR A 667 74.59 -15.19 -3.02
CA THR A 667 73.55 -14.41 -3.71
C THR A 667 72.81 -15.24 -4.75
N GLY A 668 71.48 -15.14 -4.80
CA GLY A 668 70.66 -15.77 -5.84
C GLY A 668 69.20 -15.33 -5.77
N TRP A 669 68.34 -15.97 -6.57
CA TRP A 669 66.93 -15.60 -6.72
C TRP A 669 66.00 -16.64 -6.07
N CYS A 670 65.03 -16.20 -5.28
CA CYS A 670 63.98 -17.07 -4.72
C CYS A 670 62.60 -16.41 -4.82
N ALA A 671 61.54 -17.21 -4.68
CA ALA A 671 60.16 -16.73 -4.82
C ALA A 671 59.67 -16.09 -3.51
N GLY A 672 59.24 -14.83 -3.57
CA GLY A 672 58.85 -14.02 -2.41
C GLY A 672 57.61 -14.50 -1.66
N THR A 673 56.86 -15.46 -2.20
CA THR A 673 55.76 -16.14 -1.49
C THR A 673 56.24 -16.95 -0.28
N PHE A 674 57.54 -17.26 -0.21
CA PHE A 674 58.19 -18.00 0.87
C PHE A 674 59.14 -17.12 1.70
N LEU A 675 58.97 -15.80 1.61
CA LEU A 675 59.72 -14.81 2.37
C LEU A 675 58.74 -13.97 3.21
N ALA A 676 59.10 -13.72 4.46
CA ALA A 676 58.44 -12.72 5.32
C ALA A 676 59.44 -11.60 5.63
N ALA A 677 58.98 -10.35 5.69
CA ALA A 677 59.80 -9.26 6.22
C ALA A 677 60.01 -9.44 7.73
N ILE A 678 61.20 -9.11 8.20
CA ILE A 678 61.51 -9.00 9.63
C ILE A 678 61.44 -7.50 9.99
N ASP A 679 60.60 -7.16 10.97
CA ASP A 679 60.43 -5.78 11.50
C ASP A 679 61.54 -5.40 12.51
#